data_AF-A0AAD5U6F3-F1
#
_entry.id   AF-A0AAD5U6F3-F1
#
_cell.length_a   1.000
_cell.length_b   1.000
_cell.length_c   1.000
_cell.angle_alpha   90.00
_cell.angle_beta   90.00
_cell.angle_gamma   90.00
#
_symmetry.space_group_name_H-M   'P 1'
#
loop_
_entity.id
_entity.type
_entity.pdbx_description
1 polymer ?
#
loop_
_entity_poly.entity_id
_entity_poly.type
_entity_poly.pdbx_seq_one_letter_code
_entity_poly.pdbx_strand_id
1 'polypeptide(L)'
;MSDFRDIEKKISFENLNAGGIKKSITENLYEKGLDAASKSFDDYTAAKGKFDLLTSGAKQIFGESNPILIQTMSIAKNVLDIGSTIPFVAPIFSVLQVIISIEAKAREADAKCNNLLERINFMVQNLEVLKKVKLESTVEAVVNKMAGVLEDSASLIKIYRKQNALSRRLNTGNKEKFVSCCKSIEEVSKDLMFTLQIQQTSQISVITNALPKDSEDEEAEKFLKAKGGFDNIKNNPELIAEFAKNINVEVPEGIIQELNQNIGDMLQKNNEELSKMLKGEMSSAVADGLKDLAATLTALEKEQILKCVQCDADYREATNAEGSCNFHSAASYGGKIHRCCGKTAEFPCQKWKHTNKHHNKLRYGNYFQILSDISNYSDTVDTWETFELVDYLQGEFKQEWSLGKLLRWKTRASLIHEPILFLKFGNFFDDLNSYYMGFITVADLAAIQDQMIMLKKRSLSIFDGSMKCMDYFTKAEWVLDSNNIVNIIRVSAKVTSFEKLTIHEYKFNPANFELIKLENIQQSWESFNPKSSYNLPKTISVGGFFSDTQIREPRTFKTLNSSEFPIIVLPDEHCSILANSKLANYEGDFFNGKFAIFNKNPTEAMIISKIENFYRYVGVKEYTKTSNFKIESDFPLEVPPKKSVQVEWSCYIERDPNDKIPQLRWWDKSVNARHRPLRLKFLVKGLEGDTASHVLEYVYKPYKQKDLETDTDTEYNFRLDDENLFQSYIEKVKVKEFGNNDTTLVEFSKINCSLNKNDLDSLVFKGKRLNVTEVEIDRKYEDSDGIFKGNLWALIDTNCQRVYAIKVLITQGSFYETKTKAVLGYIPIPNYASSTKTKEIKLAEEKIQFPILKEEEKREIITDDEFDDVEAVTENVKSVPGSVSSNVAGVGGIMNQDLTFLDKRLENIENHIGRTADALETLVGLLKKIVIEEVEYKITK
;
A
#
# COMPACT_ATOMS: atom_id res chain seq x y z
N MET A 1 -54.60 0.97 -7.56
CA MET A 1 -53.43 1.87 -7.62
C MET A 1 -53.96 3.29 -7.43
N SER A 2 -54.24 3.68 -6.18
CA SER A 2 -55.01 4.89 -5.88
C SER A 2 -54.84 5.34 -4.43
N ASP A 3 -55.03 4.43 -3.47
CA ASP A 3 -55.35 4.77 -2.07
C ASP A 3 -54.11 4.99 -1.17
N PHE A 4 -52.98 5.43 -1.73
CA PHE A 4 -51.68 5.50 -1.02
C PHE A 4 -51.00 6.88 -1.05
N ARG A 5 -51.74 7.96 -1.36
CA ARG A 5 -51.17 9.33 -1.49
C ARG A 5 -51.70 10.41 -0.55
N ASP A 6 -52.79 10.16 0.19
CA ASP A 6 -53.41 11.20 1.05
C ASP A 6 -52.91 11.22 2.51
N ILE A 7 -52.03 10.29 2.90
CA ILE A 7 -51.46 10.25 4.26
C ILE A 7 -50.17 11.08 4.37
N GLU A 8 -49.35 11.16 3.32
CA GLU A 8 -48.07 11.91 3.34
C GLU A 8 -48.21 13.44 3.44
N LYS A 9 -49.42 14.00 3.28
CA LYS A 9 -49.66 15.46 3.25
C LYS A 9 -50.24 16.06 4.53
N LYS A 10 -50.24 15.34 5.66
CA LYS A 10 -50.72 15.85 6.96
C LYS A 10 -49.76 15.72 8.14
N ILE A 11 -48.49 15.38 7.90
CA ILE A 11 -47.44 15.35 8.94
C ILE A 11 -46.24 16.22 8.53
N SER A 12 -46.49 17.52 8.38
CA SER A 12 -45.46 18.56 8.22
C SER A 12 -45.94 19.85 8.87
N PHE A 13 -45.09 20.49 9.68
CA PHE A 13 -45.39 21.68 10.49
C PHE A 13 -46.43 21.46 11.61
N GLU A 14 -46.00 20.85 12.72
CA GLU A 14 -45.96 21.52 14.04
C GLU A 14 -45.23 20.63 15.09
N ASN A 15 -44.80 21.24 16.22
CA ASN A 15 -44.08 20.64 17.36
C ASN A 15 -42.55 20.44 17.27
N LEU A 16 -41.83 21.55 17.04
CA LEU A 16 -40.48 21.74 17.61
C LEU A 16 -40.58 22.02 19.12
N ASN A 17 -40.61 20.98 19.97
CA ASN A 17 -40.11 20.97 21.38
C ASN A 17 -40.52 19.68 22.12
N ALA A 18 -39.69 18.62 22.07
CA ALA A 18 -39.97 17.35 22.80
C ALA A 18 -38.71 16.54 23.22
N GLY A 19 -37.53 17.16 23.27
CA GLY A 19 -36.24 16.45 23.48
C GLY A 19 -36.18 15.60 24.75
N GLY A 20 -36.55 16.17 25.90
CA GLY A 20 -36.55 15.43 27.18
C GLY A 20 -37.62 14.33 27.25
N ILE A 21 -38.79 14.55 26.64
CA ILE A 21 -39.90 13.60 26.64
C ILE A 21 -39.54 12.34 25.84
N LYS A 22 -38.85 12.49 24.69
CA LYS A 22 -38.38 11.32 23.93
C LYS A 22 -37.44 10.42 24.74
N LYS A 23 -36.45 10.98 25.44
CA LYS A 23 -35.50 10.16 26.23
C LYS A 23 -36.21 9.37 27.33
N SER A 24 -37.07 10.04 28.11
CA SER A 24 -37.88 9.40 29.15
C SER A 24 -38.79 8.30 28.59
N ILE A 25 -39.43 8.51 27.43
CA ILE A 25 -40.26 7.48 26.78
C ILE A 25 -39.40 6.30 26.30
N THR A 26 -38.21 6.54 25.72
CA THR A 26 -37.31 5.47 25.28
C THR A 26 -36.78 4.66 26.45
N GLU A 27 -36.39 5.30 27.55
CA GLU A 27 -35.97 4.62 28.79
C GLU A 27 -37.11 3.80 29.39
N ASN A 28 -38.32 4.34 29.46
CA ASN A 28 -39.50 3.62 29.97
C ASN A 28 -39.95 2.45 29.07
N LEU A 29 -39.71 2.54 27.75
CA LEU A 29 -39.94 1.44 26.80
C LEU A 29 -38.82 0.40 26.86
N TYR A 30 -37.59 0.79 27.18
CA TYR A 30 -36.46 -0.12 27.36
C TYR A 30 -36.59 -0.94 28.65
N GLU A 31 -36.95 -0.30 29.78
CA GLU A 31 -37.27 -1.01 31.03
C GLU A 31 -38.46 -1.96 30.86
N LYS A 32 -39.54 -1.53 30.19
CA LYS A 32 -40.68 -2.41 29.88
C LYS A 32 -40.33 -3.54 28.90
N GLY A 33 -39.40 -3.32 27.99
CA GLY A 33 -38.86 -4.37 27.12
C GLY A 33 -38.01 -5.39 27.89
N LEU A 34 -37.26 -4.94 28.90
CA LEU A 34 -36.51 -5.80 29.82
C LEU A 34 -37.44 -6.60 30.76
N ASP A 35 -38.47 -5.97 31.33
CA ASP A 35 -39.50 -6.66 32.11
C ASP A 35 -40.26 -7.69 31.25
N ALA A 36 -40.61 -7.36 30.01
CA ALA A 36 -41.26 -8.28 29.08
C ALA A 36 -40.33 -9.43 28.67
N ALA A 37 -39.05 -9.17 28.42
CA ALA A 37 -38.06 -10.20 28.11
C ALA A 37 -37.77 -11.11 29.31
N SER A 38 -37.67 -10.56 30.52
CA SER A 38 -37.58 -11.35 31.76
C SER A 38 -38.82 -12.21 31.90
N LYS A 39 -40.02 -11.61 31.85
CA LYS A 39 -41.29 -12.34 31.97
C LYS A 39 -41.41 -13.45 30.92
N SER A 40 -41.03 -13.21 29.66
CA SER A 40 -41.04 -14.26 28.62
C SER A 40 -40.01 -15.37 28.89
N PHE A 41 -38.87 -15.05 29.50
CA PHE A 41 -37.87 -16.04 29.93
C PHE A 41 -38.34 -16.82 31.17
N ASP A 42 -39.04 -16.15 32.10
CA ASP A 42 -39.65 -16.71 33.29
C ASP A 42 -40.84 -17.62 32.93
N ASP A 43 -41.68 -17.22 31.97
CA ASP A 43 -42.78 -18.03 31.41
C ASP A 43 -42.25 -19.25 30.64
N TYR A 44 -41.17 -19.11 29.85
CA TYR A 44 -40.47 -20.26 29.24
C TYR A 44 -39.87 -21.18 30.31
N THR A 45 -39.25 -20.62 31.35
CA THR A 45 -38.65 -21.37 32.47
C THR A 45 -39.72 -22.06 33.31
N ALA A 46 -40.90 -21.46 33.48
CA ALA A 46 -42.05 -22.04 34.15
C ALA A 46 -42.70 -23.16 33.32
N ALA A 47 -42.84 -22.98 32.00
CA ALA A 47 -43.33 -24.03 31.10
C ALA A 47 -42.36 -25.23 31.06
N LYS A 48 -41.06 -24.96 30.99
CA LYS A 48 -39.98 -25.95 31.05
C LYS A 48 -39.94 -26.65 32.41
N GLY A 49 -40.09 -25.92 33.51
CA GLY A 49 -40.20 -26.45 34.86
C GLY A 49 -41.43 -27.34 35.07
N LYS A 50 -42.61 -26.90 34.59
CA LYS A 50 -43.87 -27.68 34.59
C LYS A 50 -43.71 -29.00 33.80
N PHE A 51 -42.99 -28.96 32.67
CA PHE A 51 -42.67 -30.14 31.86
C PHE A 51 -41.62 -31.06 32.49
N ASP A 52 -40.54 -30.52 33.05
CA ASP A 52 -39.52 -31.30 33.76
C ASP A 52 -40.08 -31.90 35.06
N LEU A 53 -41.07 -31.26 35.71
CA LEU A 53 -41.84 -31.85 36.82
C LEU A 53 -42.75 -33.00 36.36
N LEU A 54 -43.48 -32.82 35.25
CA LEU A 54 -44.34 -33.85 34.64
C LEU A 54 -43.56 -35.09 34.21
N THR A 55 -42.42 -34.89 33.53
CA THR A 55 -41.56 -35.99 33.06
C THR A 55 -40.80 -36.66 34.21
N SER A 56 -40.38 -35.90 35.23
CA SER A 56 -39.82 -36.48 36.48
C SER A 56 -40.85 -37.35 37.19
N GLY A 57 -42.06 -36.83 37.43
CA GLY A 57 -43.14 -37.56 38.11
C GLY A 57 -43.55 -38.82 37.35
N ALA A 58 -43.70 -38.76 36.03
CA ALA A 58 -44.02 -39.93 35.22
C ALA A 58 -42.91 -41.00 35.25
N LYS A 59 -41.63 -40.60 35.19
CA LYS A 59 -40.49 -41.52 35.36
C LYS A 59 -40.43 -42.16 36.75
N GLN A 60 -40.88 -41.45 37.79
CA GLN A 60 -40.92 -41.96 39.16
C GLN A 60 -42.07 -42.96 39.40
N ILE A 61 -43.15 -42.88 38.62
CA ILE A 61 -44.33 -43.75 38.74
C ILE A 61 -44.23 -44.99 37.82
N PHE A 62 -43.67 -44.86 36.61
CA PHE A 62 -43.66 -45.90 35.57
C PHE A 62 -42.23 -46.39 35.24
N GLY A 63 -41.53 -46.96 36.23
CA GLY A 63 -40.17 -47.47 36.05
C GLY A 63 -40.05 -48.45 34.88
N GLU A 64 -39.26 -48.07 33.86
CA GLU A 64 -38.89 -48.79 32.62
C GLU A 64 -40.02 -49.45 31.78
N SER A 65 -41.29 -49.30 32.16
CA SER A 65 -42.38 -50.19 31.72
C SER A 65 -43.12 -49.78 30.44
N ASN A 66 -42.84 -48.60 29.88
CA ASN A 66 -43.25 -48.23 28.52
C ASN A 66 -42.16 -47.40 27.80
N PRO A 67 -41.30 -48.01 26.96
CA PRO A 67 -40.22 -47.31 26.28
C PRO A 67 -40.72 -46.30 25.22
N ILE A 68 -41.88 -46.55 24.60
CA ILE A 68 -42.47 -45.67 23.57
C ILE A 68 -42.89 -44.34 24.19
N LEU A 69 -43.50 -44.38 25.38
CA LEU A 69 -43.87 -43.17 26.13
C LEU A 69 -42.63 -42.37 26.58
N ILE A 70 -41.55 -43.05 26.98
CA ILE A 70 -40.26 -42.41 27.31
C ILE A 70 -39.64 -41.75 26.07
N GLN A 71 -39.69 -42.39 24.90
CA GLN A 71 -39.27 -41.79 23.63
C GLN A 71 -40.12 -40.55 23.30
N THR A 72 -41.45 -40.61 23.52
CA THR A 72 -42.37 -39.49 23.31
C THR A 72 -41.99 -38.28 24.18
N MET A 73 -41.64 -38.49 25.45
CA MET A 73 -41.14 -37.42 26.34
C MET A 73 -39.82 -36.82 25.86
N SER A 74 -38.90 -37.65 25.33
CA SER A 74 -37.63 -37.15 24.79
C SER A 74 -37.85 -36.31 23.53
N ILE A 75 -38.70 -36.77 22.61
CA ILE A 75 -39.04 -36.06 21.38
C ILE A 75 -39.76 -34.75 21.72
N ALA A 76 -40.72 -34.75 22.65
CA ALA A 76 -41.38 -33.53 23.10
C ALA A 76 -40.37 -32.48 23.64
N LYS A 77 -39.31 -32.90 24.37
CA LYS A 77 -38.25 -31.99 24.81
C LYS A 77 -37.48 -31.39 23.62
N ASN A 78 -37.13 -32.20 22.63
CA ASN A 78 -36.45 -31.73 21.42
C ASN A 78 -37.33 -30.76 20.60
N VAL A 79 -38.66 -30.99 20.57
CA VAL A 79 -39.65 -30.13 19.91
C VAL A 79 -39.85 -28.81 20.64
N LEU A 80 -39.81 -28.78 21.98
CA LEU A 80 -39.83 -27.51 22.73
C LEU A 80 -38.65 -26.62 22.32
N ASP A 81 -37.45 -27.20 22.19
CA ASP A 81 -36.24 -26.51 21.72
C ASP A 81 -36.23 -26.26 20.20
N ILE A 82 -37.30 -26.62 19.47
CA ILE A 82 -37.59 -26.15 18.09
C ILE A 82 -38.63 -25.04 18.14
N GLY A 83 -39.73 -25.23 18.88
CA GLY A 83 -40.81 -24.25 19.03
C GLY A 83 -40.36 -22.90 19.62
N SER A 84 -39.33 -22.90 20.46
CA SER A 84 -38.68 -21.67 20.97
C SER A 84 -37.90 -20.88 19.92
N THR A 85 -37.61 -21.47 18.75
CA THR A 85 -36.91 -20.83 17.63
C THR A 85 -37.74 -20.74 16.35
N ILE A 86 -38.81 -21.55 16.24
CA ILE A 86 -39.72 -21.64 15.09
C ILE A 86 -41.17 -21.65 15.62
N PRO A 87 -41.84 -20.48 15.76
CA PRO A 87 -43.09 -20.37 16.52
C PRO A 87 -44.23 -21.28 16.05
N PHE A 88 -44.36 -21.53 14.74
CA PHE A 88 -45.40 -22.42 14.20
C PHE A 88 -45.20 -23.92 14.55
N VAL A 89 -44.07 -24.30 15.15
CA VAL A 89 -43.85 -25.65 15.70
C VAL A 89 -44.37 -25.79 17.14
N ALA A 90 -44.56 -24.69 17.87
CA ALA A 90 -45.01 -24.71 19.27
C ALA A 90 -46.34 -25.47 19.54
N PRO A 91 -47.37 -25.43 18.68
CA PRO A 91 -48.61 -26.20 18.89
C PRO A 91 -48.38 -27.71 19.03
N ILE A 92 -47.42 -28.26 18.28
CA ILE A 92 -47.09 -29.69 18.28
C ILE A 92 -46.56 -30.13 19.66
N PHE A 93 -45.77 -29.29 20.33
CA PHE A 93 -45.33 -29.56 21.70
C PHE A 93 -46.51 -29.60 22.68
N SER A 94 -47.44 -28.64 22.60
CA SER A 94 -48.62 -28.59 23.47
C SER A 94 -49.51 -29.82 23.32
N VAL A 95 -49.75 -30.29 22.09
CA VAL A 95 -50.52 -31.51 21.83
C VAL A 95 -49.79 -32.76 22.36
N LEU A 96 -48.46 -32.83 22.21
CA LEU A 96 -47.67 -33.92 22.79
C LEU A 96 -47.69 -33.92 24.32
N GLN A 97 -47.68 -32.76 24.99
CA GLN A 97 -47.86 -32.70 26.45
C GLN A 97 -49.22 -33.30 26.88
N VAL A 98 -50.29 -33.03 26.13
CA VAL A 98 -51.61 -33.60 26.41
C VAL A 98 -51.61 -35.12 26.23
N ILE A 99 -51.03 -35.63 25.13
CA ILE A 99 -50.88 -37.08 24.87
C ILE A 99 -50.10 -37.75 26.00
N ILE A 100 -48.93 -37.20 26.37
CA ILE A 100 -48.10 -37.68 27.48
C ILE A 100 -48.90 -37.68 28.80
N SER A 101 -49.70 -36.64 29.07
CA SER A 101 -50.50 -36.55 30.30
C SER A 101 -51.71 -37.49 30.33
N ILE A 102 -52.15 -38.02 29.19
CA ILE A 102 -53.20 -39.04 29.12
C ILE A 102 -52.58 -40.43 29.31
N GLU A 103 -51.52 -40.74 28.56
CA GLU A 103 -50.88 -42.06 28.59
C GLU A 103 -50.13 -42.31 29.91
N ALA A 104 -49.51 -41.28 30.51
CA ALA A 104 -48.98 -41.35 31.89
C ALA A 104 -50.07 -41.36 32.98
N LYS A 105 -51.35 -41.50 32.62
CA LYS A 105 -52.47 -41.77 33.53
C LYS A 105 -53.23 -43.07 33.16
N ALA A 106 -52.82 -43.75 32.09
CA ALA A 106 -53.37 -45.05 31.75
C ALA A 106 -52.89 -46.11 32.75
N ARG A 107 -53.79 -47.04 33.13
CA ARG A 107 -53.49 -48.12 34.09
C ARG A 107 -52.89 -49.38 33.43
N GLU A 108 -52.86 -49.41 32.10
CA GLU A 108 -52.49 -50.59 31.30
C GLU A 108 -51.87 -50.16 29.96
N ALA A 109 -50.91 -50.94 29.47
CA ALA A 109 -50.37 -50.79 28.12
C ALA A 109 -51.36 -51.36 27.10
N ASP A 110 -51.61 -50.62 26.02
CA ASP A 110 -52.54 -51.02 24.95
C ASP A 110 -51.81 -50.95 23.61
N ALA A 111 -51.86 -52.02 22.82
CA ALA A 111 -51.07 -52.15 21.60
C ALA A 111 -51.46 -51.13 20.52
N LYS A 112 -52.72 -50.68 20.48
CA LYS A 112 -53.20 -49.70 19.49
C LYS A 112 -52.77 -48.29 19.86
N CYS A 113 -52.83 -47.96 21.15
CA CYS A 113 -52.28 -46.70 21.67
C CYS A 113 -50.76 -46.65 21.46
N ASN A 114 -50.04 -47.71 21.83
CA ASN A 114 -48.59 -47.81 21.64
C ASN A 114 -48.18 -47.67 20.16
N ASN A 115 -48.84 -48.38 19.23
CA ASN A 115 -48.49 -48.24 17.81
C ASN A 115 -48.89 -46.87 17.21
N LEU A 116 -49.94 -46.21 17.73
CA LEU A 116 -50.24 -44.83 17.35
C LEU A 116 -49.17 -43.86 17.87
N LEU A 117 -48.68 -44.05 19.10
CA LEU A 117 -47.55 -43.29 19.68
C LEU A 117 -46.25 -43.49 18.88
N GLU A 118 -45.93 -44.70 18.42
CA GLU A 118 -44.75 -44.96 17.58
C GLU A 118 -44.79 -44.15 16.28
N ARG A 119 -45.95 -44.09 15.61
CA ARG A 119 -46.15 -43.30 14.38
C ARG A 119 -46.09 -41.79 14.66
N ILE A 120 -46.64 -41.34 15.79
CA ILE A 120 -46.55 -39.95 16.25
C ILE A 120 -45.08 -39.57 16.51
N ASN A 121 -44.34 -40.40 17.24
CA ASN A 121 -42.91 -40.20 17.50
C ASN A 121 -42.12 -40.09 16.19
N PHE A 122 -42.35 -41.01 15.25
CA PHE A 122 -41.70 -40.98 13.94
C PHE A 122 -42.02 -39.70 13.15
N MET A 123 -43.29 -39.33 13.03
CA MET A 123 -43.71 -38.10 12.33
C MET A 123 -43.06 -36.86 12.94
N VAL A 124 -43.07 -36.75 14.28
CA VAL A 124 -42.55 -35.60 15.03
C VAL A 124 -41.03 -35.51 15.00
N GLN A 125 -40.30 -36.62 15.09
CA GLN A 125 -38.83 -36.61 15.12
C GLN A 125 -38.22 -35.99 13.85
N ASN A 126 -38.92 -36.05 12.71
CA ASN A 126 -38.49 -35.42 11.46
C ASN A 126 -38.41 -33.88 11.54
N LEU A 127 -39.08 -33.24 12.51
CA LEU A 127 -38.99 -31.79 12.72
C LEU A 127 -37.59 -31.32 13.16
N GLU A 128 -36.73 -32.21 13.68
CA GLU A 128 -35.35 -31.85 14.05
C GLU A 128 -34.51 -31.35 12.86
N VAL A 129 -34.89 -31.74 11.63
CA VAL A 129 -34.27 -31.28 10.39
C VAL A 129 -34.45 -29.76 10.18
N LEU A 130 -35.52 -29.16 10.73
CA LEU A 130 -35.77 -27.71 10.64
C LEU A 130 -34.65 -26.86 11.26
N LYS A 131 -33.86 -27.41 12.20
CA LYS A 131 -32.68 -26.73 12.77
C LYS A 131 -31.53 -26.53 11.77
N LYS A 132 -31.62 -27.10 10.56
CA LYS A 132 -30.53 -27.14 9.56
C LYS A 132 -30.97 -26.73 8.14
N VAL A 133 -32.26 -26.45 7.92
CA VAL A 133 -32.83 -26.20 6.59
C VAL A 133 -33.49 -24.81 6.58
N LYS A 134 -33.39 -24.11 5.44
CA LYS A 134 -34.04 -22.80 5.25
C LYS A 134 -35.56 -22.98 5.24
N LEU A 135 -36.27 -22.17 6.02
CA LEU A 135 -37.73 -22.24 6.10
C LEU A 135 -38.39 -21.63 4.85
N GLU A 136 -39.42 -22.30 4.37
CA GLU A 136 -40.31 -21.88 3.28
C GLU A 136 -41.77 -22.03 3.72
N SER A 137 -42.70 -21.26 3.14
CA SER A 137 -44.12 -21.26 3.53
C SER A 137 -44.83 -22.60 3.27
N THR A 138 -44.27 -23.44 2.40
CA THR A 138 -44.66 -24.84 2.18
C THR A 138 -44.45 -25.69 3.43
N VAL A 139 -43.32 -25.50 4.13
CA VAL A 139 -42.99 -26.21 5.39
C VAL A 139 -44.01 -25.83 6.48
N GLU A 140 -44.29 -24.53 6.64
CA GLU A 140 -45.26 -24.04 7.61
C GLU A 140 -46.67 -24.60 7.37
N ALA A 141 -47.12 -24.70 6.11
CA ALA A 141 -48.40 -25.31 5.77
C ALA A 141 -48.48 -26.79 6.16
N VAL A 142 -47.40 -27.57 5.94
CA VAL A 142 -47.34 -28.99 6.32
C VAL A 142 -47.26 -29.18 7.83
N VAL A 143 -46.50 -28.33 8.55
CA VAL A 143 -46.43 -28.37 10.02
C VAL A 143 -47.77 -27.99 10.67
N ASN A 144 -48.53 -27.06 10.09
CA ASN A 144 -49.89 -26.77 10.54
C ASN A 144 -50.87 -27.93 10.26
N LYS A 145 -50.77 -28.60 9.10
CA LYS A 145 -51.53 -29.84 8.80
C LYS A 145 -51.20 -30.95 9.82
N MET A 146 -49.93 -31.05 10.21
CA MET A 146 -49.43 -32.00 11.21
C MET A 146 -49.99 -31.74 12.61
N ALA A 147 -50.10 -30.49 13.04
CA ALA A 147 -50.72 -30.15 14.32
C ALA A 147 -52.17 -30.65 14.41
N GLY A 148 -52.97 -30.47 13.35
CA GLY A 148 -54.35 -30.96 13.29
C GLY A 148 -54.46 -32.49 13.40
N VAL A 149 -53.63 -33.23 12.66
CA VAL A 149 -53.59 -34.71 12.74
C VAL A 149 -53.17 -35.20 14.13
N LEU A 150 -52.33 -34.44 14.84
CA LEU A 150 -52.00 -34.72 16.23
C LEU A 150 -53.14 -34.39 17.19
N GLU A 151 -53.91 -33.32 16.98
CA GLU A 151 -55.12 -33.02 17.78
C GLU A 151 -56.15 -34.15 17.67
N ASP A 152 -56.44 -34.63 16.45
CA ASP A 152 -57.32 -35.77 16.21
C ASP A 152 -56.82 -37.05 16.90
N SER A 153 -55.51 -37.31 16.81
CA SER A 153 -54.89 -38.49 17.44
C SER A 153 -54.92 -38.40 18.97
N ALA A 154 -54.65 -37.23 19.55
CA ALA A 154 -54.76 -36.97 20.99
C ALA A 154 -56.20 -37.12 21.48
N SER A 155 -57.17 -36.69 20.68
CA SER A 155 -58.60 -36.80 20.96
C SER A 155 -59.07 -38.25 20.93
N LEU A 156 -58.64 -39.04 19.93
CA LEU A 156 -58.91 -40.47 19.86
C LEU A 156 -58.32 -41.20 21.06
N ILE A 157 -57.06 -40.94 21.43
CA ILE A 157 -56.42 -41.50 22.63
C ILE A 157 -57.21 -41.10 23.90
N LYS A 158 -57.57 -39.82 24.07
CA LYS A 158 -58.34 -39.30 25.22
C LYS A 158 -59.73 -39.95 25.37
N ILE A 159 -60.39 -40.30 24.27
CA ILE A 159 -61.71 -40.96 24.29
C ILE A 159 -61.57 -42.47 24.47
N TYR A 160 -60.64 -43.11 23.77
CA TYR A 160 -60.40 -44.54 23.89
C TYR A 160 -59.95 -44.92 25.31
N ARG A 161 -59.03 -44.16 25.92
CA ARG A 161 -58.61 -44.32 27.32
C ARG A 161 -59.70 -43.97 28.35
N LYS A 162 -60.82 -43.34 27.95
CA LYS A 162 -62.01 -43.15 28.81
C LYS A 162 -62.98 -44.34 28.77
N GLN A 163 -62.93 -45.19 27.75
CA GLN A 163 -63.80 -46.36 27.63
C GLN A 163 -63.32 -47.51 28.53
N ASN A 164 -64.26 -48.20 29.19
CA ASN A 164 -63.95 -49.45 29.88
C ASN A 164 -63.43 -50.53 28.90
N ALA A 165 -62.69 -51.53 29.41
CA ALA A 165 -62.00 -52.53 28.58
C ALA A 165 -62.95 -53.28 27.62
N LEU A 166 -64.13 -53.69 28.11
CA LEU A 166 -65.16 -54.36 27.30
C LEU A 166 -65.65 -53.47 26.15
N SER A 167 -65.87 -52.18 26.41
CA SER A 167 -66.32 -51.21 25.41
C SER A 167 -65.25 -50.94 24.36
N ARG A 168 -63.96 -50.92 24.76
CA ARG A 168 -62.83 -50.81 23.83
C ARG A 168 -62.74 -51.98 22.84
N ARG A 169 -62.99 -53.20 23.32
CA ARG A 169 -62.95 -54.44 22.51
C ARG A 169 -64.20 -54.63 21.65
N LEU A 170 -65.40 -54.39 22.19
CA LEU A 170 -66.67 -54.63 21.48
C LEU A 170 -66.99 -53.57 20.42
N ASN A 171 -66.60 -52.31 20.61
CA ASN A 171 -66.96 -51.23 19.68
C ASN A 171 -66.05 -51.24 18.43
N THR A 172 -66.56 -51.83 17.35
CA THR A 172 -65.87 -51.96 16.06
C THR A 172 -65.39 -50.63 15.48
N GLY A 173 -66.12 -49.53 15.74
CA GLY A 173 -65.78 -48.19 15.28
C GLY A 173 -64.48 -47.63 15.86
N ASN A 174 -63.96 -48.18 16.97
CA ASN A 174 -62.62 -47.84 17.47
C ASN A 174 -61.55 -48.21 16.42
N LYS A 175 -61.62 -49.42 15.87
CA LYS A 175 -60.63 -49.98 14.94
C LYS A 175 -60.52 -49.15 13.66
N GLU A 176 -61.66 -48.76 13.09
CA GLU A 176 -61.73 -47.93 11.88
C GLU A 176 -61.13 -46.54 12.11
N LYS A 177 -61.32 -45.96 13.30
CA LYS A 177 -60.78 -44.65 13.67
C LYS A 177 -59.27 -44.69 13.91
N PHE A 178 -58.74 -45.74 14.54
CA PHE A 178 -57.30 -45.97 14.58
C PHE A 178 -56.70 -46.14 13.17
N VAL A 179 -57.36 -46.87 12.26
CA VAL A 179 -56.92 -46.97 10.85
C VAL A 179 -56.92 -45.59 10.18
N SER A 180 -57.95 -44.76 10.42
CA SER A 180 -58.03 -43.41 9.86
C SER A 180 -56.89 -42.52 10.36
N CYS A 181 -56.66 -42.43 11.66
CA CYS A 181 -55.56 -41.63 12.23
C CYS A 181 -54.19 -42.12 11.77
N CYS A 182 -53.97 -43.44 11.70
CA CYS A 182 -52.73 -44.01 11.17
C CYS A 182 -52.46 -43.60 9.72
N LYS A 183 -53.50 -43.55 8.86
CA LYS A 183 -53.38 -43.05 7.47
C LYS A 183 -53.09 -41.56 7.43
N SER A 184 -53.77 -40.74 8.22
CA SER A 184 -53.53 -39.30 8.27
C SER A 184 -52.09 -38.97 8.73
N ILE A 185 -51.55 -39.73 9.68
CA ILE A 185 -50.14 -39.63 10.08
C ILE A 185 -49.20 -40.10 8.95
N GLU A 186 -49.52 -41.19 8.26
CA GLU A 186 -48.73 -41.71 7.12
C GLU A 186 -48.67 -40.71 5.97
N GLU A 187 -49.79 -40.06 5.62
CA GLU A 187 -49.88 -39.02 4.59
C GLU A 187 -49.06 -37.78 4.98
N VAL A 188 -49.26 -37.22 6.18
CA VAL A 188 -48.51 -36.03 6.61
C VAL A 188 -47.02 -36.31 6.81
N SER A 189 -46.65 -37.52 7.24
CA SER A 189 -45.24 -37.92 7.30
C SER A 189 -44.58 -37.90 5.92
N LYS A 190 -45.29 -38.34 4.87
CA LYS A 190 -44.80 -38.29 3.48
C LYS A 190 -44.71 -36.85 2.97
N ASP A 191 -45.73 -36.03 3.22
CA ASP A 191 -45.71 -34.59 2.86
C ASP A 191 -44.50 -33.88 3.49
N LEU A 192 -44.25 -34.15 4.78
CA LEU A 192 -43.14 -33.55 5.55
C LEU A 192 -41.79 -34.04 5.03
N MET A 193 -41.60 -35.35 4.82
CA MET A 193 -40.36 -35.91 4.29
C MET A 193 -40.05 -35.42 2.88
N PHE A 194 -41.06 -35.29 2.01
CA PHE A 194 -40.89 -34.75 0.67
C PHE A 194 -40.49 -33.27 0.70
N THR A 195 -41.19 -32.46 1.49
CA THR A 195 -40.92 -31.01 1.63
C THR A 195 -39.54 -30.75 2.24
N LEU A 196 -39.08 -31.60 3.17
CA LEU A 196 -37.76 -31.51 3.81
C LEU A 196 -36.65 -32.31 3.08
N GLN A 197 -36.94 -32.89 1.92
CA GLN A 197 -36.00 -33.68 1.10
C GLN A 197 -35.31 -34.85 1.85
N ILE A 198 -35.99 -35.45 2.82
CA ILE A 198 -35.43 -36.47 3.72
C ILE A 198 -35.29 -37.81 3.00
N GLN A 199 -34.06 -38.21 2.68
CA GLN A 199 -33.75 -39.54 2.16
C GLN A 199 -33.55 -40.54 3.31
N GLN A 200 -34.54 -41.39 3.57
CA GLN A 200 -34.40 -42.57 4.42
C GLN A 200 -34.97 -43.82 3.73
N THR A 201 -34.22 -44.92 3.78
CA THR A 201 -34.55 -46.18 3.07
C THR A 201 -34.96 -47.33 3.99
N SER A 202 -34.99 -47.13 5.32
CA SER A 202 -35.11 -48.22 6.30
C SER A 202 -36.21 -48.10 7.37
N GLN A 203 -36.78 -46.91 7.61
CA GLN A 203 -37.75 -46.70 8.72
C GLN A 203 -39.22 -46.54 8.29
N ILE A 204 -39.52 -46.51 6.98
CA ILE A 204 -40.88 -46.34 6.44
C ILE A 204 -41.85 -47.44 6.95
N SER A 205 -41.33 -48.63 7.28
CA SER A 205 -42.10 -49.74 7.87
C SER A 205 -42.93 -49.33 9.09
N VAL A 206 -42.44 -48.42 9.95
CA VAL A 206 -43.14 -47.97 11.16
C VAL A 206 -44.50 -47.34 10.83
N ILE A 207 -44.58 -46.57 9.74
CA ILE A 207 -45.83 -45.93 9.29
C ILE A 207 -46.67 -46.81 8.35
N THR A 208 -46.11 -47.83 7.69
CA THR A 208 -46.85 -48.72 6.78
C THR A 208 -47.32 -50.03 7.40
N ASN A 209 -46.88 -50.38 8.62
CA ASN A 209 -47.30 -51.60 9.30
C ASN A 209 -48.83 -51.65 9.52
N ALA A 210 -49.40 -52.85 9.53
CA ALA A 210 -50.79 -53.07 9.94
C ALA A 210 -50.95 -52.76 11.44
N LEU A 211 -52.17 -52.40 11.87
CA LEU A 211 -52.48 -52.28 13.30
C LEU A 211 -52.30 -53.63 14.00
N PRO A 212 -51.73 -53.66 15.22
CA PRO A 212 -51.69 -54.86 16.02
C PRO A 212 -53.11 -55.33 16.39
N LYS A 213 -53.26 -56.64 16.54
CA LYS A 213 -54.43 -57.28 17.15
C LYS A 213 -54.00 -57.93 18.45
N ASP A 214 -54.76 -57.71 19.51
CA ASP A 214 -54.63 -58.47 20.75
C ASP A 214 -55.48 -59.75 20.65
N SER A 215 -55.18 -60.78 21.46
CA SER A 215 -55.99 -62.02 21.49
C SER A 215 -57.45 -61.74 21.83
N GLU A 216 -57.69 -60.78 22.73
CA GLU A 216 -59.01 -60.26 23.11
C GLU A 216 -59.75 -59.60 21.93
N ASP A 217 -59.04 -58.94 20.99
CA ASP A 217 -59.67 -58.38 19.79
C ASP A 217 -60.12 -59.50 18.84
N GLU A 218 -59.36 -60.60 18.76
CA GLU A 218 -59.78 -61.75 17.97
C GLU A 218 -60.98 -62.46 18.58
N GLU A 219 -61.03 -62.59 19.92
CA GLU A 219 -62.19 -63.14 20.62
C GLU A 219 -63.40 -62.24 20.48
N ALA A 220 -63.23 -60.90 20.53
CA ALA A 220 -64.28 -59.96 20.18
C ALA A 220 -64.75 -60.15 18.71
N GLU A 221 -63.84 -60.21 17.73
CA GLU A 221 -64.19 -60.44 16.32
C GLU A 221 -64.89 -61.80 16.11
N LYS A 222 -64.53 -62.85 16.86
CA LYS A 222 -65.16 -64.18 16.82
C LYS A 222 -66.55 -64.15 17.47
N PHE A 223 -66.69 -63.54 18.65
CA PHE A 223 -67.93 -63.43 19.41
C PHE A 223 -68.97 -62.55 18.68
N LEU A 224 -68.56 -61.40 18.16
CA LEU A 224 -69.38 -60.51 17.31
C LEU A 224 -69.95 -61.27 16.10
N LYS A 225 -69.14 -62.08 15.41
CA LYS A 225 -69.61 -62.91 14.28
C LYS A 225 -70.55 -64.03 14.73
N ALA A 226 -70.27 -64.70 15.84
CA ALA A 226 -71.09 -65.80 16.36
C ALA A 226 -72.45 -65.35 16.92
N LYS A 227 -72.57 -64.10 17.39
CA LYS A 227 -73.77 -63.55 18.06
C LYS A 227 -74.55 -62.53 17.23
N GLY A 228 -74.27 -62.42 15.92
CA GLY A 228 -75.08 -61.61 15.00
C GLY A 228 -74.74 -60.12 14.91
N GLY A 229 -73.52 -59.72 15.29
CA GLY A 229 -73.00 -58.36 15.14
C GLY A 229 -73.14 -57.47 16.38
N PHE A 230 -72.56 -56.27 16.29
CA PHE A 230 -72.45 -55.32 17.39
C PHE A 230 -73.82 -54.87 17.92
N ASP A 231 -74.76 -54.56 17.03
CA ASP A 231 -76.08 -54.02 17.41
C ASP A 231 -76.96 -55.03 18.16
N ASN A 232 -76.71 -56.34 18.02
CA ASN A 232 -77.41 -57.36 18.80
C ASN A 232 -76.87 -57.45 20.24
N ILE A 233 -75.53 -57.40 20.40
CA ILE A 233 -74.88 -57.43 21.73
C ILE A 233 -75.15 -56.12 22.49
N LYS A 234 -75.06 -54.98 21.80
CA LYS A 234 -75.28 -53.63 22.35
C LYS A 234 -76.63 -53.45 23.06
N ASN A 235 -77.66 -54.21 22.65
CA ASN A 235 -79.00 -54.15 23.19
C ASN A 235 -79.33 -55.32 24.15
N ASN A 236 -78.39 -56.23 24.43
CA ASN A 236 -78.63 -57.41 25.26
C ASN A 236 -77.60 -57.51 26.43
N PRO A 237 -78.02 -57.23 27.68
CA PRO A 237 -77.14 -57.31 28.85
C PRO A 237 -76.49 -58.69 29.08
N GLU A 238 -77.20 -59.77 28.73
CA GLU A 238 -76.73 -61.15 28.96
C GLU A 238 -75.56 -61.50 28.04
N LEU A 239 -75.58 -61.02 26.78
CA LEU A 239 -74.47 -61.20 25.84
C LEU A 239 -73.23 -60.40 26.23
N ILE A 240 -73.40 -59.24 26.87
CA ILE A 240 -72.30 -58.44 27.42
C ILE A 240 -71.67 -59.19 28.62
N ALA A 241 -72.48 -59.77 29.51
CA ALA A 241 -72.00 -60.56 30.63
C ALA A 241 -71.32 -61.88 30.19
N GLU A 242 -71.84 -62.54 29.14
CA GLU A 242 -71.21 -63.71 28.52
C GLU A 242 -69.82 -63.35 27.96
N PHE A 243 -69.69 -62.26 27.21
CA PHE A 243 -68.40 -61.81 26.69
C PHE A 243 -67.43 -61.41 27.80
N ALA A 244 -67.90 -60.70 28.83
CA ALA A 244 -67.08 -60.27 29.95
C ALA A 244 -66.50 -61.45 30.73
N LYS A 245 -67.30 -62.51 30.93
CA LYS A 245 -66.82 -63.76 31.53
C LYS A 245 -65.78 -64.48 30.67
N ASN A 246 -65.91 -64.44 29.34
CA ASN A 246 -64.96 -65.07 28.43
C ASN A 246 -63.57 -64.40 28.49
N ILE A 247 -63.51 -63.07 28.52
CA ILE A 247 -62.24 -62.33 28.67
C ILE A 247 -61.81 -62.09 30.12
N ASN A 248 -62.49 -62.70 31.10
CA ASN A 248 -62.22 -62.61 32.54
C ASN A 248 -62.18 -61.16 33.10
N VAL A 249 -63.17 -60.34 32.72
CA VAL A 249 -63.35 -58.95 33.17
C VAL A 249 -64.72 -58.79 33.84
N GLU A 250 -64.81 -57.99 34.91
CA GLU A 250 -66.08 -57.66 35.57
C GLU A 250 -66.93 -56.70 34.73
N VAL A 251 -68.26 -56.85 34.76
CA VAL A 251 -69.19 -55.98 34.01
C VAL A 251 -69.42 -54.67 34.79
N PRO A 252 -69.02 -53.49 34.28
CA PRO A 252 -69.23 -52.23 34.99
C PRO A 252 -70.69 -51.76 34.93
N GLU A 253 -71.17 -51.14 36.01
CA GLU A 253 -72.42 -50.40 35.97
C GLU A 253 -72.36 -49.29 34.90
N GLY A 254 -73.43 -49.15 34.10
CA GLY A 254 -73.49 -48.15 33.03
C GLY A 254 -72.87 -48.55 31.68
N ILE A 255 -72.27 -49.74 31.53
CA ILE A 255 -71.64 -50.17 30.26
C ILE A 255 -72.52 -50.04 29.02
N ILE A 256 -73.83 -50.28 29.13
CA ILE A 256 -74.79 -50.12 28.01
C ILE A 256 -74.92 -48.64 27.59
N GLN A 257 -74.74 -47.69 28.51
CA GLN A 257 -74.70 -46.26 28.16
C GLN A 257 -73.40 -45.90 27.43
N GLU A 258 -72.24 -46.43 27.85
CA GLU A 258 -70.96 -46.23 27.14
C GLU A 258 -71.00 -46.83 25.71
N LEU A 259 -71.53 -48.05 25.55
CA LEU A 259 -71.74 -48.69 24.24
C LEU A 259 -72.75 -47.97 23.34
N ASN A 260 -73.60 -47.10 23.90
CA ASN A 260 -74.53 -46.26 23.16
C ASN A 260 -73.98 -44.87 22.78
N GLN A 261 -72.85 -44.44 23.33
CA GLN A 261 -72.26 -43.14 22.99
C GLN A 261 -71.66 -43.15 21.58
N ASN A 262 -72.08 -42.22 20.72
CA ASN A 262 -71.46 -42.04 19.41
C ASN A 262 -70.06 -41.42 19.57
N ILE A 263 -69.04 -42.24 19.31
CA ILE A 263 -67.63 -41.82 19.33
C ILE A 263 -67.34 -40.70 18.31
N GLY A 264 -68.17 -40.52 17.27
CA GLY A 264 -68.06 -39.40 16.33
C GLY A 264 -68.34 -38.06 17.00
N ASP A 265 -69.52 -37.93 17.61
CA ASP A 265 -69.96 -36.70 18.29
C ASP A 265 -69.07 -36.41 19.51
N MET A 266 -68.59 -37.47 20.19
CA MET A 266 -67.58 -37.32 21.24
C MET A 266 -66.23 -36.84 20.72
N LEU A 267 -65.74 -37.34 19.57
CA LEU A 267 -64.51 -36.84 18.94
C LEU A 267 -64.64 -35.36 18.60
N GLN A 268 -65.73 -34.95 17.94
CA GLN A 268 -65.93 -33.53 17.62
C GLN A 268 -65.99 -32.66 18.88
N LYS A 269 -66.80 -33.04 19.88
CA LYS A 269 -66.92 -32.28 21.13
C LYS A 269 -65.61 -32.22 21.92
N ASN A 270 -64.82 -33.28 21.90
CA ASN A 270 -63.53 -33.38 22.58
C ASN A 270 -62.42 -32.65 21.80
N ASN A 271 -62.49 -32.61 20.46
CA ASN A 271 -61.67 -31.73 19.61
C ASN A 271 -62.00 -30.27 19.93
N GLU A 272 -63.27 -29.88 20.00
CA GLU A 272 -63.68 -28.51 20.39
C GLU A 272 -63.21 -28.14 21.80
N GLU A 273 -63.23 -29.09 22.75
CA GLU A 273 -62.70 -28.93 24.11
C GLU A 273 -61.16 -28.80 24.10
N LEU A 274 -60.45 -29.64 23.35
CA LEU A 274 -58.99 -29.57 23.16
C LEU A 274 -58.58 -28.26 22.49
N SER A 275 -59.20 -27.90 21.37
CA SER A 275 -58.99 -26.62 20.67
C SER A 275 -59.29 -25.43 21.59
N LYS A 276 -60.26 -25.51 22.51
CA LYS A 276 -60.51 -24.47 23.52
C LYS A 276 -59.45 -24.41 24.61
N MET A 277 -58.93 -25.54 25.10
CA MET A 277 -57.80 -25.56 26.04
C MET A 277 -56.52 -25.04 25.39
N LEU A 278 -56.19 -25.53 24.19
CA LEU A 278 -55.04 -25.09 23.40
C LEU A 278 -55.12 -23.59 23.06
N LYS A 279 -56.27 -23.10 22.57
CA LYS A 279 -56.46 -21.65 22.36
C LYS A 279 -56.50 -20.86 23.67
N GLY A 280 -56.92 -21.45 24.78
CA GLY A 280 -56.88 -20.84 26.11
C GLY A 280 -55.46 -20.60 26.62
N GLU A 281 -54.60 -21.62 26.59
CA GLU A 281 -53.19 -21.49 27.01
C GLU A 281 -52.33 -20.78 25.94
N MET A 282 -52.63 -20.88 24.64
CA MET A 282 -51.92 -20.15 23.58
C MET A 282 -52.30 -18.68 23.47
N SER A 283 -53.57 -18.28 23.66
CA SER A 283 -54.00 -16.90 23.34
C SER A 283 -53.50 -15.83 24.32
N SER A 284 -52.92 -16.21 25.46
CA SER A 284 -52.07 -15.33 26.26
C SER A 284 -50.62 -15.40 25.77
N ALA A 285 -49.95 -16.54 25.94
CA ALA A 285 -48.51 -16.70 25.69
C ALA A 285 -48.08 -16.37 24.23
N VAL A 286 -48.92 -16.69 23.24
CA VAL A 286 -48.63 -16.44 21.81
C VAL A 286 -49.13 -15.07 21.37
N ALA A 287 -50.15 -14.47 22.00
CA ALA A 287 -50.59 -13.12 21.64
C ALA A 287 -49.71 -12.03 22.26
N ASP A 288 -49.29 -12.22 23.52
CA ASP A 288 -48.25 -11.41 24.14
C ASP A 288 -46.91 -11.72 23.46
N GLY A 289 -46.54 -12.99 23.29
CA GLY A 289 -45.31 -13.38 22.57
C GLY A 289 -45.21 -12.87 21.13
N LEU A 290 -46.30 -12.78 20.36
CA LEU A 290 -46.28 -12.17 19.03
C LEU A 290 -46.36 -10.64 19.06
N LYS A 291 -46.99 -10.02 20.06
CA LYS A 291 -46.88 -8.56 20.26
C LYS A 291 -45.48 -8.16 20.66
N ASP A 292 -44.85 -8.90 21.54
CA ASP A 292 -43.51 -8.64 22.03
C ASP A 292 -42.47 -9.04 20.98
N LEU A 293 -42.68 -10.11 20.19
CA LEU A 293 -41.85 -10.38 19.01
C LEU A 293 -42.05 -9.29 17.94
N ALA A 294 -43.27 -8.81 17.69
CA ALA A 294 -43.50 -7.72 16.73
C ALA A 294 -42.93 -6.39 17.24
N ALA A 295 -43.01 -6.10 18.55
CA ALA A 295 -42.42 -4.93 19.18
C ALA A 295 -40.89 -5.03 19.20
N THR A 296 -40.32 -6.22 19.44
CA THR A 296 -38.88 -6.50 19.39
C THR A 296 -38.37 -6.45 17.96
N LEU A 297 -39.07 -7.00 16.97
CA LEU A 297 -38.73 -6.84 15.55
C LEU A 297 -38.83 -5.37 15.13
N THR A 298 -39.89 -4.66 15.52
CA THR A 298 -40.01 -3.21 15.27
C THR A 298 -38.92 -2.41 15.99
N ALA A 299 -38.45 -2.86 17.16
CA ALA A 299 -37.37 -2.22 17.92
C ALA A 299 -36.00 -2.55 17.31
N LEU A 300 -35.76 -3.78 16.85
CA LEU A 300 -34.59 -4.22 16.08
C LEU A 300 -34.53 -3.50 14.73
N GLU A 301 -35.65 -3.31 14.03
CA GLU A 301 -35.73 -2.53 12.79
C GLU A 301 -35.43 -1.05 13.03
N LYS A 302 -35.89 -0.49 14.15
CA LYS A 302 -35.58 0.89 14.60
C LYS A 302 -34.19 1.03 15.23
N GLU A 303 -33.57 -0.06 15.65
CA GLU A 303 -32.20 -0.06 16.17
C GLU A 303 -31.28 0.40 15.06
N GLN A 304 -30.26 1.18 15.40
CA GLN A 304 -29.29 1.62 14.42
C GLN A 304 -28.52 0.41 13.90
N ILE A 305 -28.45 0.22 12.58
CA ILE A 305 -27.47 -0.69 11.98
C ILE A 305 -26.10 -0.04 12.19
N LEU A 306 -25.27 -0.69 13.00
CA LEU A 306 -23.94 -0.23 13.34
C LEU A 306 -22.92 -1.02 12.54
N LYS A 307 -21.91 -0.35 11.99
CA LYS A 307 -20.85 -1.03 11.25
C LYS A 307 -19.70 -1.40 12.16
N CYS A 308 -19.28 -2.68 12.13
CA CYS A 308 -18.17 -3.14 12.96
C CYS A 308 -16.83 -2.66 12.41
N VAL A 309 -16.17 -1.73 13.07
CA VAL A 309 -14.92 -1.14 12.56
C VAL A 309 -13.78 -2.16 12.41
N GLN A 310 -13.81 -3.28 13.14
CA GLN A 310 -12.78 -4.31 13.09
C GLN A 310 -12.87 -5.26 11.89
N CYS A 311 -14.09 -5.55 11.42
CA CYS A 311 -14.34 -6.58 10.38
C CYS A 311 -15.32 -6.14 9.29
N ASP A 312 -15.67 -4.85 9.26
CA ASP A 312 -16.59 -4.17 8.34
C ASP A 312 -18.02 -4.73 8.23
N ALA A 313 -18.37 -5.72 9.06
CA ALA A 313 -19.70 -6.33 9.07
C ALA A 313 -20.72 -5.44 9.82
N ASP A 314 -21.89 -5.26 9.22
CA ASP A 314 -23.03 -4.63 9.87
C ASP A 314 -23.55 -5.51 11.02
N TYR A 315 -23.88 -4.87 12.15
CA TYR A 315 -24.36 -5.52 13.36
C TYR A 315 -25.39 -4.64 14.10
N ARG A 316 -26.08 -5.25 15.06
CA ARG A 316 -26.98 -4.61 16.02
C ARG A 316 -26.50 -4.92 17.43
N GLU A 317 -26.59 -4.00 18.38
CA GLU A 317 -26.12 -4.24 19.76
C GLU A 317 -26.90 -5.37 20.43
N ALA A 318 -28.22 -5.44 20.17
CA ALA A 318 -29.07 -6.53 20.66
C ALA A 318 -28.63 -7.92 20.15
N THR A 319 -28.05 -8.01 18.95
CA THR A 319 -27.52 -9.27 18.38
C THR A 319 -26.01 -9.47 18.64
N ASN A 320 -25.39 -8.60 19.46
CA ASN A 320 -23.94 -8.54 19.59
C ASN A 320 -23.40 -9.48 20.68
N ALA A 321 -23.36 -10.77 20.37
CA ALA A 321 -22.81 -11.82 21.24
C ALA A 321 -21.28 -11.85 21.24
N GLU A 322 -20.67 -12.37 22.31
CA GLU A 322 -19.25 -12.72 22.29
C GLU A 322 -19.04 -13.86 21.28
N GLY A 323 -18.12 -13.67 20.33
CA GLY A 323 -17.87 -14.62 19.24
C GLY A 323 -18.31 -14.14 17.86
N SER A 324 -19.17 -13.13 17.77
CA SER A 324 -19.72 -12.65 16.49
C SER A 324 -18.69 -11.98 15.58
N CYS A 325 -17.71 -11.26 16.14
CA CYS A 325 -16.71 -10.57 15.32
C CYS A 325 -15.66 -11.53 14.74
N ASN A 326 -15.65 -11.66 13.41
CA ASN A 326 -14.70 -12.45 12.64
C ASN A 326 -13.34 -11.75 12.38
N PHE A 327 -12.99 -10.70 13.14
CA PHE A 327 -11.78 -9.90 12.92
C PHE A 327 -10.50 -10.75 12.70
N HIS A 328 -10.28 -11.82 13.47
CA HIS A 328 -9.05 -12.62 13.38
C HIS A 328 -8.87 -13.44 12.07
N SER A 329 -9.73 -13.29 11.06
CA SER A 329 -9.50 -13.78 9.69
C SER A 329 -9.06 -12.69 8.69
N ALA A 330 -8.64 -11.51 9.16
CA ALA A 330 -8.16 -10.43 8.29
C ALA A 330 -6.86 -10.79 7.55
N ALA A 331 -6.76 -10.39 6.28
CA ALA A 331 -5.58 -10.62 5.45
C ALA A 331 -4.35 -9.84 5.93
N SER A 332 -3.15 -10.36 5.65
CA SER A 332 -1.87 -9.76 6.04
C SER A 332 -1.54 -8.50 5.24
N TYR A 333 -1.47 -7.36 5.91
CA TYR A 333 -1.00 -6.12 5.27
C TYR A 333 0.51 -6.19 5.05
N GLY A 334 0.96 -6.07 3.80
CA GLY A 334 2.39 -6.20 3.44
C GLY A 334 3.00 -7.56 3.81
N GLY A 335 2.21 -8.63 3.89
CA GLY A 335 2.69 -9.99 4.20
C GLY A 335 3.04 -10.27 5.67
N LYS A 336 2.85 -9.32 6.59
CA LYS A 336 3.10 -9.53 8.04
C LYS A 336 1.87 -10.07 8.77
N ILE A 337 2.09 -10.89 9.80
CA ILE A 337 1.05 -11.41 10.70
C ILE A 337 1.09 -10.59 12.00
N HIS A 338 0.10 -9.72 12.20
CA HIS A 338 0.08 -8.77 13.32
C HIS A 338 -0.26 -9.43 14.66
N ARG A 339 0.45 -9.05 15.72
CA ARG A 339 0.23 -9.59 17.08
C ARG A 339 -0.99 -8.96 17.76
N CYS A 340 -2.03 -9.75 18.00
CA CYS A 340 -3.15 -9.37 18.87
C CYS A 340 -2.82 -9.70 20.33
N CYS A 341 -3.34 -8.92 21.29
CA CYS A 341 -3.18 -9.17 22.73
C CYS A 341 -1.72 -9.30 23.24
N GLY A 342 -0.72 -8.85 22.47
CA GLY A 342 0.71 -9.03 22.78
C GLY A 342 1.25 -10.46 22.60
N LYS A 343 0.43 -11.42 22.15
CA LYS A 343 0.81 -12.83 21.97
C LYS A 343 1.35 -13.09 20.56
N THR A 344 2.16 -14.14 20.42
CA THR A 344 2.56 -14.72 19.13
C THR A 344 1.41 -15.48 18.46
N ALA A 345 1.52 -15.71 17.16
CA ALA A 345 0.43 -16.16 16.29
C ALA A 345 -0.14 -17.58 16.58
N GLU A 346 0.48 -18.34 17.49
CA GLU A 346 0.05 -19.70 17.87
C GLU A 346 -1.27 -19.71 18.66
N PHE A 347 -1.64 -18.58 19.29
CA PHE A 347 -2.88 -18.43 20.04
C PHE A 347 -3.61 -17.14 19.63
N PRO A 348 -4.45 -17.16 18.58
CA PRO A 348 -5.35 -16.05 18.31
C PRO A 348 -6.21 -15.78 19.55
N CYS A 349 -6.34 -14.51 19.93
CA CYS A 349 -7.26 -14.12 21.00
C CYS A 349 -8.68 -14.61 20.63
N GLN A 350 -9.52 -14.92 21.62
CA GLN A 350 -10.86 -15.45 21.34
C GLN A 350 -11.70 -14.44 20.56
N LYS A 351 -12.58 -14.91 19.67
CA LYS A 351 -13.51 -14.03 18.94
C LYS A 351 -14.36 -13.28 19.95
N TRP A 352 -14.54 -11.97 19.75
CA TRP A 352 -15.30 -11.12 20.68
C TRP A 352 -16.55 -10.53 20.02
N LYS A 353 -17.23 -9.60 20.71
CA LYS A 353 -18.33 -8.81 20.15
C LYS A 353 -17.84 -7.91 19.01
N HIS A 354 -18.74 -7.50 18.12
CA HIS A 354 -18.52 -6.38 17.21
C HIS A 354 -18.42 -5.06 17.99
N THR A 355 -17.81 -4.05 17.38
CA THR A 355 -17.72 -2.69 17.94
C THR A 355 -17.81 -1.63 16.84
N ASN A 356 -18.59 -0.58 17.09
CA ASN A 356 -18.68 0.64 16.28
C ASN A 356 -17.60 1.67 16.66
N LYS A 357 -16.94 1.52 17.83
CA LYS A 357 -15.83 2.36 18.28
C LYS A 357 -14.49 1.69 18.00
N HIS A 358 -13.54 2.47 17.47
CA HIS A 358 -12.17 2.01 17.22
C HIS A 358 -11.46 1.60 18.51
N HIS A 359 -10.90 0.39 18.56
CA HIS A 359 -9.97 0.04 19.63
C HIS A 359 -8.73 0.92 19.56
N ASN A 360 -8.48 1.66 20.63
CA ASN A 360 -7.35 2.57 20.73
C ASN A 360 -6.02 1.88 21.07
N LYS A 361 -5.97 0.55 21.21
CA LYS A 361 -4.79 -0.22 21.65
C LYS A 361 -4.62 -1.61 20.99
N LEU A 362 -5.51 -2.06 20.11
CA LEU A 362 -5.47 -3.39 19.46
C LEU A 362 -5.51 -3.27 17.94
N ARG A 363 -4.49 -3.79 17.23
CA ARG A 363 -4.37 -3.67 15.76
C ARG A 363 -5.33 -4.64 15.08
N TYR A 364 -5.95 -4.24 13.98
CA TYR A 364 -6.83 -5.08 13.16
C TYR A 364 -6.62 -4.84 11.66
N GLY A 365 -7.18 -5.67 10.77
CA GLY A 365 -6.95 -5.52 9.32
C GLY A 365 -7.34 -4.13 8.79
N ASN A 366 -8.59 -3.74 9.06
CA ASN A 366 -9.13 -2.44 8.67
C ASN A 366 -8.42 -1.27 9.38
N TYR A 367 -7.74 -1.50 10.51
CA TYR A 367 -7.01 -0.49 11.26
C TYR A 367 -5.95 0.19 10.38
N PHE A 368 -5.15 -0.60 9.65
CA PHE A 368 -4.07 -0.08 8.81
C PHE A 368 -4.60 0.67 7.59
N GLN A 369 -5.72 0.22 7.03
CA GLN A 369 -6.39 0.94 5.94
C GLN A 369 -6.90 2.30 6.40
N ILE A 370 -7.53 2.38 7.58
CA ILE A 370 -8.03 3.64 8.16
C ILE A 370 -6.88 4.55 8.61
N LEU A 371 -5.83 3.99 9.23
CA LEU A 371 -4.62 4.73 9.57
C LEU A 371 -3.99 5.35 8.32
N SER A 372 -3.91 4.60 7.21
CA SER A 372 -3.42 5.09 5.92
C SER A 372 -4.33 6.16 5.32
N ASP A 373 -5.63 5.92 5.31
CA ASP A 373 -6.66 6.82 4.75
C ASP A 373 -6.76 8.16 5.47
N ILE A 374 -6.36 8.22 6.74
CA ILE A 374 -6.32 9.44 7.56
C ILE A 374 -4.92 10.06 7.61
N SER A 375 -3.87 9.28 7.88
CA SER A 375 -2.55 9.82 8.27
C SER A 375 -1.60 10.14 7.11
N ASN A 376 -1.88 9.65 5.90
CA ASN A 376 -0.99 9.81 4.73
C ASN A 376 -1.41 10.99 3.81
N TYR A 377 -2.34 11.83 4.27
CA TYR A 377 -2.94 12.91 3.47
C TYR A 377 -3.03 14.21 4.30
N SER A 378 -3.04 15.35 3.61
CA SER A 378 -3.12 16.69 4.24
C SER A 378 -4.53 17.28 4.29
N ASP A 379 -5.52 16.66 3.63
CA ASP A 379 -6.91 17.14 3.62
C ASP A 379 -7.81 16.47 4.67
N THR A 380 -7.24 15.56 5.46
CA THR A 380 -7.91 14.66 6.42
C THR A 380 -7.78 15.08 7.89
N VAL A 381 -6.65 15.66 8.28
CA VAL A 381 -6.37 16.11 9.65
C VAL A 381 -5.73 17.50 9.63
N ASP A 382 -6.35 18.45 10.32
CA ASP A 382 -5.74 19.73 10.69
C ASP A 382 -4.73 19.45 11.83
N THR A 383 -3.48 19.21 11.44
CA THR A 383 -2.43 18.64 12.31
C THR A 383 -1.74 19.74 13.09
N TRP A 384 -1.84 19.71 14.41
CA TRP A 384 -1.20 20.66 15.33
C TRP A 384 0.33 20.48 15.37
N GLU A 385 0.78 19.23 15.51
CA GLU A 385 2.19 18.84 15.44
C GLU A 385 2.26 17.34 15.06
N THR A 386 3.28 16.96 14.28
CA THR A 386 3.76 15.58 14.19
C THR A 386 5.22 15.59 14.62
N PHE A 387 5.56 14.85 15.67
CA PHE A 387 6.89 14.83 16.28
C PHE A 387 7.48 13.43 16.26
N GLU A 388 8.80 13.36 16.11
CA GLU A 388 9.57 12.12 16.05
C GLU A 388 10.83 12.24 16.91
N LEU A 389 10.94 11.37 17.93
CA LEU A 389 12.11 11.24 18.78
C LEU A 389 12.84 9.93 18.45
N VAL A 390 13.93 10.05 17.69
CA VAL A 390 14.76 8.91 17.24
C VAL A 390 15.73 8.47 18.34
N ASP A 391 15.94 7.16 18.47
CA ASP A 391 16.97 6.58 19.34
C ASP A 391 18.26 6.27 18.58
N TYR A 392 19.17 7.24 18.53
CA TYR A 392 20.48 7.16 17.86
C TYR A 392 21.45 6.09 18.42
N LEU A 393 21.09 5.38 19.50
CA LEU A 393 21.82 4.19 19.98
C LEU A 393 21.35 2.89 19.30
N GLN A 394 20.08 2.81 18.87
CA GLN A 394 19.48 1.58 18.33
C GLN A 394 18.94 1.73 16.90
N GLY A 395 18.91 2.96 16.35
CA GLY A 395 18.76 3.26 14.92
C GLY A 395 17.33 3.11 14.37
N GLU A 396 16.76 1.92 14.50
CA GLU A 396 15.41 1.59 13.99
C GLU A 396 14.29 2.00 14.96
N PHE A 397 14.66 2.30 16.21
CA PHE A 397 13.73 2.60 17.30
C PHE A 397 13.44 4.10 17.38
N LYS A 398 12.16 4.46 17.29
CA LYS A 398 11.67 5.83 17.44
C LYS A 398 10.34 5.91 18.17
N GLN A 399 10.18 7.01 18.92
CA GLN A 399 8.93 7.42 19.53
C GLN A 399 8.29 8.50 18.65
N GLU A 400 7.18 8.18 17.98
CA GLU A 400 6.42 9.13 17.17
C GLU A 400 5.09 9.51 17.84
N TRP A 401 4.62 10.73 17.61
CA TRP A 401 3.23 11.11 17.88
C TRP A 401 2.73 12.17 16.92
N SER A 402 1.41 12.26 16.77
CA SER A 402 0.73 13.29 15.99
C SER A 402 -0.59 13.66 16.67
N LEU A 403 -0.92 14.94 16.67
CA LEU A 403 -2.11 15.51 17.31
C LEU A 403 -2.77 16.47 16.33
N GLY A 404 -4.11 16.48 16.29
CA GLY A 404 -4.84 17.35 15.38
C GLY A 404 -6.35 17.25 15.47
N LYS A 405 -7.04 17.99 14.61
CA LYS A 405 -8.50 17.97 14.46
C LYS A 405 -8.84 17.18 13.20
N LEU A 406 -9.66 16.14 13.33
CA LEU A 406 -10.06 15.29 12.20
C LEU A 406 -11.04 16.06 11.31
N LEU A 407 -10.66 16.28 10.05
CA LEU A 407 -11.47 16.95 9.03
C LEU A 407 -12.26 15.97 8.18
N ARG A 408 -11.67 14.81 7.86
CA ARG A 408 -12.26 13.77 6.99
C ARG A 408 -11.77 12.38 7.40
N TRP A 409 -12.64 11.37 7.28
CA TRP A 409 -12.29 9.96 7.50
C TRP A 409 -11.40 9.34 6.42
N LYS A 410 -11.30 9.98 5.25
CA LYS A 410 -10.46 9.60 4.10
C LYS A 410 -10.25 10.82 3.22
N THR A 411 -9.12 10.89 2.50
CA THR A 411 -8.89 11.95 1.50
C THR A 411 -10.08 12.09 0.53
N ARG A 412 -10.45 13.33 0.21
CA ARG A 412 -11.58 13.73 -0.66
C ARG A 412 -12.98 13.30 -0.21
N ALA A 413 -13.14 12.64 0.95
CA ALA A 413 -14.46 12.37 1.54
C ALA A 413 -15.11 13.66 2.07
N SER A 414 -16.39 13.62 2.44
CA SER A 414 -17.09 14.76 3.05
C SER A 414 -16.39 15.25 4.32
N LEU A 415 -16.46 16.56 4.58
CA LEU A 415 -16.00 17.14 5.84
C LEU A 415 -16.87 16.64 7.01
N ILE A 416 -16.23 16.41 8.15
CA ILE A 416 -16.90 16.11 9.41
C ILE A 416 -17.34 17.44 10.03
N HIS A 417 -18.62 17.58 10.34
CA HIS A 417 -19.18 18.80 10.95
C HIS A 417 -19.08 18.82 12.49
N GLU A 418 -18.94 17.65 13.13
CA GLU A 418 -18.69 17.54 14.56
C GLU A 418 -17.18 17.68 14.85
N PRO A 419 -16.76 18.48 15.85
CA PRO A 419 -15.36 18.53 16.26
C PRO A 419 -14.91 17.17 16.83
N ILE A 420 -13.93 16.54 16.17
CA ILE A 420 -13.27 15.31 16.64
C ILE A 420 -11.77 15.56 16.77
N LEU A 421 -11.23 15.32 17.95
CA LEU A 421 -9.81 15.35 18.25
C LEU A 421 -9.14 14.02 17.87
N PHE A 422 -8.15 14.09 16.99
CA PHE A 422 -7.32 12.98 16.56
C PHE A 422 -6.05 12.89 17.41
N LEU A 423 -5.80 11.70 17.96
CA LEU A 423 -4.66 11.39 18.82
C LEU A 423 -3.90 10.19 18.24
N LYS A 424 -2.60 10.33 17.99
CA LYS A 424 -1.71 9.27 17.49
C LYS A 424 -0.45 9.21 18.35
N PHE A 425 -0.13 8.06 18.98
CA PHE A 425 1.08 7.86 19.79
C PHE A 425 1.75 6.50 19.50
N GLY A 426 3.08 6.45 19.48
CA GLY A 426 3.88 5.24 19.27
C GLY A 426 3.96 4.80 17.80
N ASN A 427 4.85 3.87 17.46
CA ASN A 427 4.97 3.33 16.10
C ASN A 427 3.92 2.22 15.86
N PHE A 428 3.24 2.27 14.71
CA PHE A 428 2.13 1.38 14.34
C PHE A 428 2.56 0.17 13.49
N PHE A 429 3.75 0.24 12.87
CA PHE A 429 4.26 -0.76 11.91
C PHE A 429 5.30 -1.72 12.54
N ASP A 430 5.81 -1.37 13.71
CA ASP A 430 6.65 -2.24 14.55
C ASP A 430 5.80 -2.98 15.60
N ASP A 431 5.91 -4.31 15.67
CA ASP A 431 5.16 -5.17 16.61
C ASP A 431 5.76 -5.23 18.03
N LEU A 432 6.96 -4.67 18.26
CA LEU A 432 7.54 -4.54 19.60
C LEU A 432 6.87 -3.41 20.39
N ASN A 433 6.56 -2.30 19.71
CA ASN A 433 6.13 -1.07 20.36
C ASN A 433 4.66 -1.01 20.74
N SER A 434 4.40 -0.45 21.93
CA SER A 434 3.04 -0.04 22.33
C SER A 434 2.65 1.22 21.57
N TYR A 435 1.38 1.35 21.23
CA TYR A 435 0.85 2.48 20.47
C TYR A 435 -0.54 2.87 20.98
N TYR A 436 -1.04 4.02 20.55
CA TYR A 436 -2.43 4.43 20.73
C TYR A 436 -2.94 5.24 19.53
N MET A 437 -4.20 5.02 19.13
CA MET A 437 -4.93 5.92 18.24
C MET A 437 -6.32 6.22 18.82
N GLY A 438 -6.64 7.50 18.97
CA GLY A 438 -7.89 7.96 19.57
C GLY A 438 -8.62 8.95 18.67
N PHE A 439 -9.94 8.84 18.67
CA PHE A 439 -10.88 9.84 18.15
C PHE A 439 -11.75 10.25 19.32
N ILE A 440 -11.68 11.50 19.75
CA ILE A 440 -12.34 12.01 20.95
C ILE A 440 -13.35 13.08 20.54
N THR A 441 -14.63 12.86 20.83
CA THR A 441 -15.68 13.88 20.64
C THR A 441 -15.71 14.86 21.81
N VAL A 442 -16.43 15.98 21.65
CA VAL A 442 -16.69 16.93 22.76
C VAL A 442 -17.46 16.23 23.91
N ALA A 443 -18.31 15.25 23.59
CA ALA A 443 -19.04 14.46 24.59
C ALA A 443 -18.13 13.48 25.35
N ASP A 444 -17.20 12.79 24.67
CA ASP A 444 -16.20 11.95 25.33
C ASP A 444 -15.30 12.79 26.26
N LEU A 445 -14.92 14.01 25.84
CA LEU A 445 -14.13 14.94 26.66
C LEU A 445 -14.88 15.38 27.93
N ALA A 446 -16.19 15.63 27.84
CA ALA A 446 -17.02 15.94 29.02
C ALA A 446 -17.08 14.77 30.02
N ALA A 447 -17.20 13.53 29.54
CA ALA A 447 -17.13 12.35 30.41
C ALA A 447 -15.76 12.18 31.09
N ILE A 448 -14.67 12.50 30.39
CA ILE A 448 -13.30 12.52 30.93
C ILE A 448 -13.16 13.62 32.00
N GLN A 449 -13.70 14.81 31.74
CA GLN A 449 -13.73 15.95 32.67
C GLN A 449 -14.41 15.58 33.99
N ASP A 450 -15.60 14.98 33.94
CA ASP A 450 -16.34 14.52 35.12
C ASP A 450 -15.57 13.41 35.87
N GLN A 451 -14.97 12.46 35.15
CA GLN A 451 -14.13 11.41 35.73
C GLN A 451 -12.92 11.99 36.47
N MET A 452 -12.24 12.98 35.92
CA MET A 452 -11.09 13.63 36.54
C MET A 452 -11.47 14.42 37.81
N ILE A 453 -12.62 15.11 37.79
CA ILE A 453 -13.19 15.80 38.97
C ILE A 453 -13.55 14.77 40.06
N MET A 454 -14.30 13.72 39.72
CA MET A 454 -14.71 12.67 40.68
C MET A 454 -13.51 11.98 41.34
N LEU A 455 -12.48 11.66 40.56
CA LEU A 455 -11.24 11.06 41.07
C LEU A 455 -10.29 12.06 41.76
N LYS A 456 -10.61 13.37 41.75
CA LYS A 456 -9.79 14.48 42.26
C LYS A 456 -8.36 14.49 41.67
N LYS A 457 -8.21 14.09 40.41
CA LYS A 457 -6.91 13.96 39.73
C LYS A 457 -6.64 15.16 38.81
N ARG A 458 -5.47 15.79 38.98
CA ARG A 458 -4.99 16.85 38.06
C ARG A 458 -4.47 16.32 36.71
N SER A 459 -4.08 15.04 36.62
CA SER A 459 -3.79 14.38 35.34
C SER A 459 -4.40 12.98 35.26
N LEU A 460 -4.69 12.53 34.05
CA LEU A 460 -5.24 11.20 33.75
C LEU A 460 -4.58 10.64 32.49
N SER A 461 -4.05 9.42 32.57
CA SER A 461 -3.33 8.80 31.45
C SER A 461 -4.27 8.43 30.29
N ILE A 462 -3.92 8.91 29.10
CA ILE A 462 -4.49 8.54 27.80
C ILE A 462 -3.81 7.26 27.31
N PHE A 463 -2.48 7.30 27.31
CA PHE A 463 -1.58 6.27 26.82
C PHE A 463 -0.34 6.21 27.71
N ASP A 464 0.13 5.00 28.01
CA ASP A 464 1.35 4.80 28.78
C ASP A 464 2.16 3.63 28.20
N GLY A 465 3.26 3.96 27.53
CA GLY A 465 4.22 3.00 27.02
C GLY A 465 5.24 2.53 28.07
N SER A 466 5.37 3.21 29.21
CA SER A 466 6.47 2.94 30.17
C SER A 466 6.32 1.60 30.88
N MET A 467 5.13 0.98 30.82
CA MET A 467 4.83 -0.36 31.32
C MET A 467 5.72 -1.47 30.73
N LYS A 468 6.43 -1.21 29.61
CA LYS A 468 7.43 -2.14 29.02
C LYS A 468 8.87 -1.78 29.38
N CYS A 469 9.21 -0.50 29.44
CA CYS A 469 10.57 0.00 29.67
C CYS A 469 10.52 1.45 30.19
N MET A 470 11.33 1.76 31.21
CA MET A 470 11.46 3.13 31.73
C MET A 470 12.48 3.98 30.95
N ASP A 471 13.37 3.36 30.18
CA ASP A 471 14.38 4.05 29.37
C ASP A 471 13.99 4.24 27.89
N TYR A 472 12.82 3.73 27.50
CA TYR A 472 12.28 3.88 26.15
C TYR A 472 10.75 3.83 26.19
N PHE A 473 10.07 4.99 26.13
CA PHE A 473 8.60 5.07 26.18
C PHE A 473 8.04 6.38 25.60
N THR A 474 6.74 6.37 25.29
CA THR A 474 5.89 7.56 25.18
C THR A 474 4.72 7.43 26.14
N LYS A 475 4.37 8.51 26.82
CA LYS A 475 3.22 8.64 27.72
C LYS A 475 2.44 9.90 27.35
N ALA A 476 1.11 9.82 27.34
CA ALA A 476 0.23 10.96 27.10
C ALA A 476 -0.81 11.06 28.21
N GLU A 477 -1.05 12.27 28.70
CA GLU A 477 -1.97 12.54 29.82
C GLU A 477 -2.88 13.74 29.50
N TRP A 478 -4.16 13.62 29.86
CA TRP A 478 -5.02 14.77 30.07
C TRP A 478 -4.54 15.55 31.29
N VAL A 479 -4.55 16.88 31.24
CA VAL A 479 -4.18 17.75 32.35
C VAL A 479 -5.25 18.82 32.55
N LEU A 480 -5.61 19.08 33.81
CA LEU A 480 -6.50 20.18 34.20
C LEU A 480 -5.75 21.51 34.27
N ASP A 481 -6.35 22.57 33.74
CA ASP A 481 -5.85 23.93 33.93
C ASP A 481 -6.22 24.54 35.31
N SER A 482 -5.90 25.82 35.51
CA SER A 482 -6.20 26.58 36.73
C SER A 482 -7.69 26.65 37.07
N ASN A 483 -8.57 26.48 36.08
CA ASN A 483 -10.01 26.53 36.23
C ASN A 483 -10.62 25.13 36.44
N ASN A 484 -9.77 24.10 36.50
CA ASN A 484 -10.10 22.67 36.51
C ASN A 484 -10.76 22.18 35.21
N ILE A 485 -10.42 22.78 34.07
CA ILE A 485 -10.92 22.35 32.74
C ILE A 485 -9.87 21.46 32.06
N VAL A 486 -10.31 20.33 31.48
CA VAL A 486 -9.49 19.47 30.61
C VAL A 486 -9.28 20.17 29.27
N ASN A 487 -8.20 20.95 29.14
CA ASN A 487 -7.85 21.66 27.91
C ASN A 487 -6.34 21.59 27.57
N ILE A 488 -5.60 20.72 28.25
CA ILE A 488 -4.18 20.45 27.99
C ILE A 488 -3.98 18.94 27.78
N ILE A 489 -3.27 18.58 26.71
CA ILE A 489 -2.63 17.27 26.55
C ILE A 489 -1.16 17.45 26.92
N ARG A 490 -0.62 16.64 27.83
CA ARG A 490 0.83 16.54 28.06
C ARG A 490 1.33 15.25 27.42
N VAL A 491 2.31 15.35 26.52
CA VAL A 491 3.03 14.20 25.96
C VAL A 491 4.44 14.20 26.52
N SER A 492 4.89 13.05 27.03
CA SER A 492 6.22 12.85 27.61
C SER A 492 6.87 11.62 26.97
N ALA A 493 8.04 11.79 26.38
CA ALA A 493 8.75 10.75 25.64
C ALA A 493 10.21 10.59 26.09
N LYS A 494 10.70 9.36 25.95
CA LYS A 494 11.99 8.88 26.42
C LYS A 494 12.57 7.90 25.39
N VAL A 495 13.86 8.04 25.11
CA VAL A 495 14.67 7.10 24.31
C VAL A 495 16.01 6.85 25.02
N THR A 496 16.66 5.73 24.73
CA THR A 496 17.87 5.32 25.45
C THR A 496 19.06 6.25 25.17
N SER A 497 19.09 6.89 24.01
CA SER A 497 20.08 7.93 23.66
C SER A 497 20.14 9.14 24.61
N PHE A 498 19.07 9.44 25.34
CA PHE A 498 18.98 10.68 26.14
C PHE A 498 18.54 10.44 27.57
N GLU A 499 19.30 10.98 28.53
CA GLU A 499 18.94 10.94 29.96
C GLU A 499 17.62 11.67 30.22
N LYS A 500 17.47 12.87 29.64
CA LYS A 500 16.29 13.74 29.82
C LYS A 500 15.10 13.29 28.97
N LEU A 501 13.90 13.49 29.51
CA LEU A 501 12.64 13.38 28.79
C LEU A 501 12.45 14.54 27.80
N THR A 502 11.73 14.30 26.70
CA THR A 502 11.04 15.37 25.95
C THR A 502 9.62 15.47 26.50
N ILE A 503 9.13 16.69 26.76
CA ILE A 503 7.81 16.99 27.32
C ILE A 503 7.21 18.17 26.55
N HIS A 504 6.13 17.92 25.82
CA HIS A 504 5.33 18.94 25.12
C HIS A 504 3.94 19.04 25.76
N GLU A 505 3.41 20.25 25.89
CA GLU A 505 2.02 20.51 26.27
C GLU A 505 1.26 21.21 25.14
N TYR A 506 0.10 20.64 24.79
CA TYR A 506 -0.79 21.12 23.74
C TYR A 506 -2.03 21.67 24.43
N LYS A 507 -2.12 23.00 24.55
CA LYS A 507 -3.31 23.67 25.06
C LYS A 507 -4.27 23.92 23.91
N PHE A 508 -5.50 23.42 24.03
CA PHE A 508 -6.51 23.44 22.98
C PHE A 508 -7.84 24.01 23.50
N ASN A 509 -8.76 24.38 22.60
CA ASN A 509 -10.11 24.77 22.96
C ASN A 509 -11.02 23.52 23.04
N PRO A 510 -11.58 23.18 24.22
CA PRO A 510 -12.36 21.95 24.42
C PRO A 510 -13.70 21.94 23.65
N ALA A 511 -14.19 23.08 23.17
CA ALA A 511 -15.46 23.16 22.44
C ALA A 511 -15.34 22.86 20.93
N ASN A 512 -14.15 23.02 20.34
CA ASN A 512 -13.96 22.90 18.89
C ASN A 512 -12.64 22.23 18.46
N PHE A 513 -11.79 21.82 19.40
CA PHE A 513 -10.49 21.18 19.19
C PHE A 513 -9.52 21.96 18.28
N GLU A 514 -9.50 23.28 18.40
CA GLU A 514 -8.42 24.12 17.84
C GLU A 514 -7.27 24.29 18.84
N LEU A 515 -6.02 24.26 18.35
CA LEU A 515 -4.83 24.53 19.15
C LEU A 515 -4.79 26.00 19.56
N ILE A 516 -4.70 26.27 20.87
CA ILE A 516 -4.48 27.61 21.42
C ILE A 516 -2.98 27.89 21.53
N LYS A 517 -2.20 26.90 22.00
CA LYS A 517 -0.75 27.03 22.20
C LYS A 517 -0.05 25.68 22.31
N LEU A 518 1.14 25.57 21.73
CA LEU A 518 2.13 24.52 21.99
C LEU A 518 3.19 25.06 22.96
N GLU A 519 3.52 24.29 24.00
CA GLU A 519 4.59 24.59 24.97
C GLU A 519 5.58 23.44 25.10
N ASN A 520 6.81 23.65 24.62
CA ASN A 520 7.90 22.68 24.73
C ASN A 520 8.61 22.85 26.08
N ILE A 521 8.02 22.27 27.13
CA ILE A 521 8.48 22.39 28.53
C ILE A 521 9.89 21.82 28.70
N GLN A 522 10.19 20.70 28.06
CA GLN A 522 11.51 20.09 28.07
C GLN A 522 11.78 19.40 26.74
N GLN A 523 12.99 19.49 26.22
CA GLN A 523 13.42 18.78 25.01
C GLN A 523 14.70 18.00 25.33
N SER A 524 14.75 16.73 24.97
CA SER A 524 15.90 15.86 25.22
C SER A 524 17.06 16.14 24.26
N TRP A 525 16.75 16.66 23.08
CA TRP A 525 17.68 17.09 22.04
C TRP A 525 17.21 18.42 21.44
N GLU A 526 18.08 19.43 21.44
CA GLU A 526 17.80 20.75 20.86
C GLU A 526 19.02 21.14 20.01
N SER A 527 18.83 21.29 18.70
CA SER A 527 19.82 21.88 17.78
C SER A 527 19.55 23.38 17.63
N PHE A 528 20.60 24.20 17.71
CA PHE A 528 20.51 25.66 17.86
C PHE A 528 20.96 26.40 16.60
N ASN A 529 20.42 27.60 16.40
CA ASN A 529 20.90 28.51 15.36
C ASN A 529 22.32 28.97 15.69
N PRO A 530 23.24 29.07 14.71
CA PRO A 530 24.48 29.81 14.92
C PRO A 530 24.17 31.31 14.98
N LYS A 531 24.96 32.08 15.74
CA LYS A 531 24.83 33.55 15.85
C LYS A 531 25.43 34.31 14.65
N SER A 532 26.25 33.64 13.85
CA SER A 532 26.89 34.16 12.63
C SER A 532 26.99 33.06 11.57
N SER A 533 27.48 33.36 10.37
CA SER A 533 27.81 32.34 9.36
C SER A 533 29.07 31.55 9.74
N TYR A 534 29.19 30.32 9.24
CA TYR A 534 30.40 29.51 9.34
C TYR A 534 31.37 29.88 8.21
N ASN A 535 32.62 30.21 8.56
CA ASN A 535 33.68 30.43 7.57
C ASN A 535 34.36 29.09 7.26
N LEU A 536 34.20 28.58 6.04
CA LEU A 536 34.80 27.32 5.60
C LEU A 536 36.11 27.55 4.83
N PRO A 537 37.09 26.63 4.91
CA PRO A 537 38.27 26.70 4.04
C PRO A 537 37.89 26.53 2.56
N LYS A 538 38.68 27.13 1.66
CA LYS A 538 38.56 26.89 0.22
C LYS A 538 38.95 25.45 -0.12
N THR A 539 38.32 24.87 -1.13
CA THR A 539 38.71 23.58 -1.70
C THR A 539 40.17 23.60 -2.15
N ILE A 540 40.95 22.62 -1.69
CA ILE A 540 42.34 22.38 -2.07
C ILE A 540 42.33 21.25 -3.09
N SER A 541 42.90 21.47 -4.27
CA SER A 541 43.14 20.44 -5.28
C SER A 541 44.65 20.36 -5.58
N VAL A 542 45.17 19.14 -5.67
CA VAL A 542 46.54 18.86 -6.11
C VAL A 542 46.50 17.73 -7.14
N GLY A 543 47.16 17.97 -8.28
CA GLY A 543 47.08 17.17 -9.50
C GLY A 543 46.71 18.07 -10.69
N GLY A 544 47.11 17.66 -11.90
CA GLY A 544 46.64 18.31 -13.12
C GLY A 544 45.16 18.01 -13.42
N PHE A 545 44.56 18.83 -14.27
CA PHE A 545 43.21 18.67 -14.80
C PHE A 545 43.29 18.47 -16.31
N PHE A 546 42.34 17.74 -16.90
CA PHE A 546 42.20 17.72 -18.36
C PHE A 546 41.97 19.14 -18.90
N SER A 547 42.84 19.55 -19.82
CA SER A 547 42.60 20.70 -20.68
C SER A 547 41.32 20.47 -21.47
N ASP A 548 40.39 21.41 -21.39
CA ASP A 548 39.22 21.56 -22.24
C ASP A 548 39.57 22.17 -23.61
N THR A 549 40.71 22.86 -23.66
CA THR A 549 41.21 23.65 -24.78
C THR A 549 42.32 22.92 -25.53
N GLN A 550 42.31 23.06 -26.85
CA GLN A 550 43.31 22.53 -27.77
C GLN A 550 44.60 23.37 -27.63
N ILE A 551 45.76 22.72 -27.48
CA ILE A 551 47.05 23.38 -27.13
C ILE A 551 47.40 24.54 -28.08
N ARG A 552 47.13 24.35 -29.38
CA ARG A 552 47.20 25.37 -30.44
C ARG A 552 46.44 24.86 -31.67
N GLU A 553 46.21 25.70 -32.67
CA GLU A 553 45.72 25.23 -33.96
C GLU A 553 46.81 24.45 -34.74
N PRO A 554 46.43 23.54 -35.66
CA PRO A 554 47.39 22.82 -36.50
C PRO A 554 48.07 23.75 -37.51
N ARG A 555 49.35 23.49 -37.78
CA ARG A 555 50.15 24.27 -38.72
C ARG A 555 49.97 23.79 -40.16
N THR A 556 50.03 24.74 -41.10
CA THR A 556 49.98 24.49 -42.54
C THR A 556 51.38 24.54 -43.14
N PHE A 557 51.78 23.49 -43.86
CA PHE A 557 53.11 23.35 -44.45
C PHE A 557 53.07 23.48 -45.97
N LYS A 558 54.18 23.89 -46.59
CA LYS A 558 54.30 23.96 -48.07
C LYS A 558 54.52 22.55 -48.64
N THR A 559 54.05 22.30 -49.86
CA THR A 559 54.52 21.13 -50.64
C THR A 559 55.96 21.38 -51.10
N LEU A 560 56.83 20.39 -50.94
CA LEU A 560 58.24 20.40 -51.34
C LEU A 560 58.44 19.37 -52.46
N ASN A 561 58.90 19.82 -53.63
CA ASN A 561 59.01 18.98 -54.83
C ASN A 561 60.47 18.74 -55.21
N SER A 562 60.74 17.64 -55.91
CA SER A 562 61.88 17.56 -56.83
C SER A 562 61.75 18.63 -57.93
N SER A 563 62.87 18.99 -58.55
CA SER A 563 62.99 20.17 -59.41
C SER A 563 62.08 20.19 -60.65
N GLU A 564 61.53 19.04 -61.06
CA GLU A 564 60.79 18.90 -62.31
C GLU A 564 59.31 18.49 -62.09
N PHE A 565 58.90 18.14 -60.86
CA PHE A 565 57.56 17.62 -60.57
C PHE A 565 56.53 18.75 -60.32
N PRO A 566 55.53 18.99 -61.19
CA PRO A 566 54.68 20.18 -61.14
C PRO A 566 53.42 20.02 -60.24
N ILE A 567 53.51 19.27 -59.14
CA ILE A 567 52.36 18.95 -58.26
C ILE A 567 52.27 19.89 -57.04
N ILE A 568 51.05 20.13 -56.54
CA ILE A 568 50.78 20.62 -55.18
C ILE A 568 49.96 19.55 -54.45
N VAL A 569 50.25 19.30 -53.19
CA VAL A 569 49.30 18.64 -52.27
C VAL A 569 48.58 19.75 -51.52
N LEU A 570 47.29 19.91 -51.81
CA LEU A 570 46.41 20.84 -51.13
C LEU A 570 45.67 20.09 -50.00
N PRO A 571 45.76 20.52 -48.74
CA PRO A 571 44.83 20.06 -47.72
C PRO A 571 43.40 20.45 -48.11
N ASP A 572 42.42 19.66 -47.67
CA ASP A 572 41.00 19.98 -47.83
C ASP A 572 40.63 21.27 -47.05
N GLU A 573 39.60 22.02 -47.45
CA GLU A 573 39.12 23.18 -46.67
C GLU A 573 38.55 22.75 -45.30
N HIS A 574 38.33 21.44 -45.12
CA HIS A 574 37.94 20.78 -43.88
C HIS A 574 39.00 19.78 -43.41
N CYS A 575 40.30 20.07 -43.55
CA CYS A 575 41.42 19.15 -43.26
C CYS A 575 41.67 18.86 -41.76
N SER A 576 40.62 18.48 -41.01
CA SER A 576 40.78 17.76 -39.76
C SER A 576 41.24 16.33 -40.06
N ILE A 577 42.49 16.00 -39.72
CA ILE A 577 42.89 14.59 -39.58
C ILE A 577 42.00 13.96 -38.49
N LEU A 578 41.33 12.86 -38.82
CA LEU A 578 40.43 12.16 -37.91
C LEU A 578 41.12 10.91 -37.32
N ALA A 579 41.47 11.01 -36.03
CA ALA A 579 41.98 9.88 -35.25
C ALA A 579 40.82 8.97 -34.80
N ASN A 580 40.98 7.66 -34.95
CA ASN A 580 40.09 6.58 -34.48
C ASN A 580 38.59 6.75 -34.82
N SER A 581 38.24 7.41 -35.92
CA SER A 581 36.84 7.64 -36.33
C SER A 581 36.16 6.45 -37.01
N LYS A 582 36.92 5.62 -37.74
CA LYS A 582 36.43 4.35 -38.33
C LYS A 582 36.64 3.13 -37.41
N LEU A 583 37.62 3.18 -36.51
CA LEU A 583 38.01 2.07 -35.60
C LEU A 583 38.89 2.59 -34.46
N ALA A 584 38.62 2.17 -33.21
CA ALA A 584 39.49 2.37 -32.06
C ALA A 584 40.15 1.07 -31.60
N ASN A 585 41.45 1.10 -31.29
CA ASN A 585 42.23 -0.05 -30.80
C ASN A 585 42.98 0.31 -29.50
N TYR A 586 43.56 -0.68 -28.82
CA TYR A 586 44.40 -0.52 -27.63
C TYR A 586 45.91 -0.57 -27.93
N GLU A 587 46.31 -1.25 -29.01
CA GLU A 587 47.71 -1.36 -29.47
C GLU A 587 48.23 -0.11 -30.20
N GLY A 588 47.35 0.80 -30.61
CA GLY A 588 47.69 1.91 -31.52
C GLY A 588 46.46 2.68 -31.99
N ASP A 589 46.70 3.78 -32.70
CA ASP A 589 45.68 4.67 -33.24
C ASP A 589 45.64 4.63 -34.77
N PHE A 590 44.44 4.67 -35.33
CA PHE A 590 44.21 4.89 -36.75
C PHE A 590 44.03 6.38 -37.03
N PHE A 591 44.61 6.89 -38.11
CA PHE A 591 44.38 8.25 -38.59
C PHE A 591 43.83 8.21 -40.01
N ASN A 592 42.85 9.05 -40.30
CA ASN A 592 42.14 9.11 -41.58
C ASN A 592 42.06 10.56 -42.04
N GLY A 593 41.98 10.79 -43.35
CA GLY A 593 41.76 12.13 -43.89
C GLY A 593 41.66 12.15 -45.40
N LYS A 594 41.57 13.37 -45.94
CA LYS A 594 41.54 13.64 -47.38
C LYS A 594 42.53 14.77 -47.70
N PHE A 595 43.11 14.72 -48.88
CA PHE A 595 43.80 15.87 -49.50
C PHE A 595 43.56 15.83 -51.01
N ALA A 596 43.72 16.98 -51.67
CA ALA A 596 43.59 17.11 -53.10
C ALA A 596 44.98 17.26 -53.74
N ILE A 597 45.31 16.40 -54.70
CA ILE A 597 46.56 16.51 -55.47
C ILE A 597 46.27 17.35 -56.72
N PHE A 598 46.84 18.54 -56.81
CA PHE A 598 46.65 19.48 -57.91
C PHE A 598 47.83 19.49 -58.86
N ASN A 599 47.57 19.40 -60.16
CA ASN A 599 48.57 19.46 -61.22
C ASN A 599 48.75 20.91 -61.74
N LYS A 600 49.92 21.52 -61.51
CA LYS A 600 50.24 22.86 -62.05
C LYS A 600 50.52 22.85 -63.56
N ASN A 601 50.82 21.70 -64.18
CA ASN A 601 51.14 21.62 -65.61
C ASN A 601 49.94 22.15 -66.43
N PRO A 602 50.16 23.06 -67.41
CA PRO A 602 49.09 23.62 -68.22
C PRO A 602 48.55 22.67 -69.30
N THR A 603 49.30 21.62 -69.68
CA THR A 603 49.05 20.85 -70.90
C THR A 603 49.06 19.33 -70.70
N GLU A 604 49.83 18.80 -69.76
CA GLU A 604 50.05 17.35 -69.60
C GLU A 604 49.48 16.82 -68.28
N ALA A 605 48.92 15.62 -68.31
CA ALA A 605 48.43 14.93 -67.12
C ALA A 605 49.60 14.27 -66.39
N MET A 606 49.65 14.42 -65.06
CA MET A 606 50.70 13.80 -64.24
C MET A 606 50.25 12.42 -63.76
N ILE A 607 51.08 11.40 -63.98
CA ILE A 607 50.82 10.03 -63.52
C ILE A 607 51.56 9.78 -62.21
N ILE A 608 50.81 9.50 -61.15
CA ILE A 608 51.33 9.17 -59.82
C ILE A 608 51.41 7.64 -59.71
N SER A 609 52.61 7.12 -59.45
CA SER A 609 52.86 5.67 -59.33
C SER A 609 52.55 5.14 -57.92
N LYS A 610 52.80 5.96 -56.90
CA LYS A 610 52.65 5.58 -55.49
C LYS A 610 52.55 6.81 -54.59
N ILE A 611 51.91 6.65 -53.44
CA ILE A 611 52.06 7.55 -52.29
C ILE A 611 52.54 6.72 -51.09
N GLU A 612 53.43 7.28 -50.28
CA GLU A 612 53.89 6.67 -49.02
C GLU A 612 53.69 7.66 -47.86
N ASN A 613 53.40 7.15 -46.65
CA ASN A 613 53.18 7.97 -45.46
C ASN A 613 54.18 7.64 -44.35
N PHE A 614 54.61 8.69 -43.66
CA PHE A 614 55.57 8.70 -42.57
C PHE A 614 55.02 9.62 -41.47
N TYR A 615 55.43 9.38 -40.22
CA TYR A 615 55.00 10.16 -39.07
C TYR A 615 56.19 10.53 -38.18
N ARG A 616 56.06 11.63 -37.45
CA ARG A 616 56.90 11.96 -36.30
C ARG A 616 56.09 12.73 -35.26
N TYR A 617 56.50 12.64 -34.01
CA TYR A 617 56.02 13.53 -32.96
C TYR A 617 56.83 14.82 -32.98
N VAL A 618 56.19 15.94 -32.65
CA VAL A 618 56.88 17.22 -32.46
C VAL A 618 57.98 17.09 -31.39
N GLY A 619 59.14 17.70 -31.67
CA GLY A 619 60.38 17.53 -30.92
C GLY A 619 61.27 16.35 -31.39
N VAL A 620 60.74 15.39 -32.17
CA VAL A 620 61.51 14.28 -32.75
C VAL A 620 61.82 14.59 -34.21
N LYS A 621 63.10 14.59 -34.62
CA LYS A 621 63.53 14.95 -35.99
C LYS A 621 63.42 13.82 -37.02
N GLU A 622 63.36 12.56 -36.58
CA GLU A 622 63.31 11.41 -37.48
C GLU A 622 61.87 11.06 -37.88
N TYR A 623 61.68 10.66 -39.14
CA TYR A 623 60.39 10.28 -39.72
C TYR A 623 60.26 8.76 -39.84
N THR A 624 59.42 8.15 -39.01
CA THR A 624 59.12 6.71 -39.04
C THR A 624 58.04 6.41 -40.07
N LYS A 625 58.16 5.31 -40.82
CA LYS A 625 57.12 4.90 -41.79
C LYS A 625 55.86 4.39 -41.06
N THR A 626 54.66 4.81 -41.49
CA THR A 626 53.41 4.34 -40.87
C THR A 626 53.08 2.91 -41.26
N SER A 627 52.53 2.14 -40.32
CA SER A 627 51.99 0.80 -40.57
C SER A 627 50.62 0.87 -41.23
N ASN A 628 50.24 -0.19 -41.96
CA ASN A 628 48.93 -0.37 -42.59
C ASN A 628 48.40 0.83 -43.41
N PHE A 629 49.30 1.61 -44.04
CA PHE A 629 48.90 2.73 -44.89
C PHE A 629 48.07 2.25 -46.08
N LYS A 630 46.89 2.84 -46.27
CA LYS A 630 45.96 2.57 -47.36
C LYS A 630 45.46 3.88 -47.96
N ILE A 631 45.16 3.82 -49.25
CA ILE A 631 44.48 4.86 -50.01
C ILE A 631 43.26 4.20 -50.67
N GLU A 632 42.14 4.91 -50.75
CA GLU A 632 40.88 4.37 -51.30
C GLU A 632 40.78 4.54 -52.83
N SER A 633 41.86 5.04 -53.47
CA SER A 633 42.05 5.17 -54.91
C SER A 633 43.03 4.11 -55.45
N ASP A 634 42.74 3.55 -56.63
CA ASP A 634 43.67 2.68 -57.35
C ASP A 634 44.88 3.45 -57.92
N PHE A 635 46.01 2.75 -58.10
CA PHE A 635 47.22 3.27 -58.73
C PHE A 635 47.56 2.47 -60.01
N PRO A 636 48.13 3.10 -61.06
CA PRO A 636 48.58 4.49 -61.11
C PRO A 636 47.41 5.50 -61.23
N LEU A 637 47.59 6.66 -60.60
CA LEU A 637 46.57 7.71 -60.51
C LEU A 637 46.91 8.87 -61.46
N GLU A 638 46.03 9.16 -62.42
CA GLU A 638 46.18 10.27 -63.37
C GLU A 638 45.59 11.57 -62.79
N VAL A 639 46.37 12.66 -62.81
CA VAL A 639 45.93 14.00 -62.40
C VAL A 639 45.94 14.94 -63.62
N PRO A 640 44.76 15.27 -64.20
CA PRO A 640 44.68 16.06 -65.44
C PRO A 640 45.23 17.48 -65.33
N PRO A 641 45.62 18.13 -66.45
CA PRO A 641 46.18 19.49 -66.45
C PRO A 641 45.27 20.49 -65.75
N LYS A 642 45.86 21.35 -64.90
CA LYS A 642 45.14 22.37 -64.10
C LYS A 642 43.95 21.86 -63.27
N LYS A 643 43.88 20.56 -62.97
CA LYS A 643 42.84 19.96 -62.11
C LYS A 643 43.44 19.35 -60.86
N SER A 644 42.56 19.07 -59.90
CA SER A 644 42.87 18.34 -58.67
C SER A 644 42.10 17.02 -58.59
N VAL A 645 42.76 15.99 -58.06
CA VAL A 645 42.13 14.71 -57.70
C VAL A 645 42.15 14.57 -56.17
N GLN A 646 40.99 14.30 -55.56
CA GLN A 646 40.91 14.01 -54.13
C GLN A 646 41.40 12.59 -53.85
N VAL A 647 42.16 12.44 -52.76
CA VAL A 647 42.72 11.16 -52.29
C VAL A 647 42.31 10.98 -50.84
N GLU A 648 41.52 9.93 -50.58
CA GLU A 648 41.19 9.49 -49.22
C GLU A 648 42.23 8.50 -48.73
N TRP A 649 42.69 8.67 -47.49
CA TRP A 649 43.78 7.88 -46.93
C TRP A 649 43.50 7.47 -45.48
N SER A 650 44.12 6.36 -45.08
CA SER A 650 44.18 5.91 -43.69
C SER A 650 45.56 5.32 -43.36
N CYS A 651 46.02 5.53 -42.13
CA CYS A 651 47.27 4.95 -41.61
C CYS A 651 47.09 4.45 -40.16
N TYR A 652 47.98 3.59 -39.71
CA TYR A 652 48.03 3.10 -38.33
C TYR A 652 49.38 3.45 -37.69
N ILE A 653 49.32 3.96 -36.47
CA ILE A 653 50.50 4.29 -35.65
C ILE A 653 50.37 3.52 -34.35
N GLU A 654 51.38 2.69 -34.08
CA GLU A 654 51.46 1.91 -32.85
C GLU A 654 51.66 2.80 -31.62
N ARG A 655 51.19 2.36 -30.46
CA ARG A 655 51.40 3.06 -29.18
C ARG A 655 52.76 2.76 -28.56
N ASP A 656 53.27 3.72 -27.82
CA ASP A 656 54.34 3.48 -26.86
C ASP A 656 53.90 2.40 -25.85
N PRO A 657 54.80 1.50 -25.37
CA PRO A 657 54.43 0.47 -24.41
C PRO A 657 53.67 0.98 -23.17
N ASN A 658 53.99 2.18 -22.67
CA ASN A 658 53.29 2.78 -21.53
C ASN A 658 51.82 3.09 -21.83
N ASP A 659 51.52 3.45 -23.09
CA ASP A 659 50.17 3.80 -23.55
C ASP A 659 49.32 2.58 -23.93
N LYS A 660 49.94 1.39 -24.00
CA LYS A 660 49.26 0.10 -24.16
C LYS A 660 48.79 -0.49 -22.83
N ILE A 661 49.52 -0.27 -21.74
CA ILE A 661 49.21 -0.76 -20.38
C ILE A 661 47.75 -0.54 -19.97
N PRO A 662 47.16 0.68 -20.08
CA PRO A 662 45.79 0.92 -19.66
C PRO A 662 44.71 0.44 -20.65
N GLN A 663 45.09 -0.22 -21.75
CA GLN A 663 44.22 -0.81 -22.78
C GLN A 663 43.12 0.11 -23.36
N LEU A 664 43.32 1.43 -23.29
CA LEU A 664 42.31 2.44 -23.65
C LEU A 664 41.86 2.32 -25.10
N ARG A 665 40.56 2.49 -25.36
CA ARG A 665 39.98 2.52 -26.72
C ARG A 665 39.23 3.83 -26.92
N TRP A 666 39.91 4.86 -27.41
CA TRP A 666 39.29 6.15 -27.69
C TRP A 666 38.80 6.21 -29.14
N TRP A 667 37.54 6.59 -29.31
CA TRP A 667 36.96 6.97 -30.60
C TRP A 667 37.15 8.48 -30.84
N ASP A 668 37.27 8.89 -32.09
CA ASP A 668 37.42 10.29 -32.55
C ASP A 668 38.57 11.10 -31.91
N LYS A 669 39.52 10.40 -31.28
CA LYS A 669 40.69 10.94 -30.55
C LYS A 669 41.88 9.99 -30.65
N SER A 670 43.09 10.54 -30.62
CA SER A 670 44.34 9.77 -30.48
C SER A 670 44.87 9.80 -29.05
N VAL A 671 45.31 8.64 -28.55
CA VAL A 671 46.12 8.50 -27.34
C VAL A 671 47.56 8.92 -27.63
N ASN A 672 48.12 8.49 -28.77
CA ASN A 672 49.49 8.79 -29.21
C ASN A 672 49.81 10.29 -29.23
N ALA A 673 48.90 11.10 -29.79
CA ALA A 673 49.09 12.54 -29.94
C ALA A 673 48.54 13.36 -28.76
N ARG A 674 48.06 12.73 -27.68
CA ARG A 674 47.33 13.42 -26.58
C ARG A 674 48.15 14.51 -25.88
N HIS A 675 49.46 14.32 -25.79
CA HIS A 675 50.38 15.27 -25.15
C HIS A 675 51.17 16.11 -26.17
N ARG A 676 51.61 15.53 -27.30
CA ARG A 676 52.46 16.19 -28.30
C ARG A 676 51.82 16.08 -29.69
N PRO A 677 51.80 17.17 -30.50
CA PRO A 677 51.29 17.10 -31.87
C PRO A 677 52.03 16.07 -32.73
N LEU A 678 51.30 15.52 -33.69
CA LEU A 678 51.75 14.49 -34.63
C LEU A 678 51.82 15.10 -36.03
N ARG A 679 52.97 15.00 -36.69
CA ARG A 679 53.15 15.43 -38.08
C ARG A 679 53.22 14.23 -39.01
N LEU A 680 52.28 14.15 -39.96
CA LEU A 680 52.16 13.13 -40.99
C LEU A 680 52.74 13.66 -42.31
N LYS A 681 53.86 13.09 -42.76
CA LYS A 681 54.50 13.41 -44.04
C LYS A 681 54.07 12.44 -45.12
N PHE A 682 53.44 12.95 -46.16
CA PHE A 682 53.07 12.22 -47.36
C PHE A 682 54.16 12.44 -48.41
N LEU A 683 54.57 11.36 -49.08
CA LEU A 683 55.54 11.35 -50.16
C LEU A 683 54.86 10.78 -51.42
N VAL A 684 54.45 11.67 -52.31
CA VAL A 684 53.85 11.37 -53.61
C VAL A 684 54.98 11.10 -54.61
N LYS A 685 54.88 10.03 -55.39
CA LYS A 685 55.88 9.62 -56.38
C LYS A 685 55.26 9.57 -57.77
N GLY A 686 55.89 10.24 -58.74
CA GLY A 686 55.54 10.16 -60.15
C GLY A 686 55.91 8.81 -60.77
N LEU A 687 55.55 8.61 -62.03
CA LEU A 687 55.97 7.43 -62.80
C LEU A 687 57.48 7.41 -63.07
N GLU A 688 58.09 8.57 -63.25
CA GLU A 688 59.50 8.74 -63.68
C GLU A 688 60.50 8.83 -62.52
N GLY A 689 60.07 8.52 -61.30
CA GLY A 689 60.88 8.56 -60.07
C GLY A 689 60.85 9.90 -59.32
N ASP A 690 60.32 10.94 -59.97
CA ASP A 690 60.02 12.27 -59.42
C ASP A 690 59.18 12.22 -58.13
N THR A 691 59.32 13.21 -57.23
CA THR A 691 58.61 13.21 -55.93
C THR A 691 58.11 14.58 -55.49
N ALA A 692 56.96 14.60 -54.80
CA ALA A 692 56.51 15.71 -53.97
C ALA A 692 56.31 15.21 -52.54
N SER A 693 56.58 16.04 -51.55
CA SER A 693 56.26 15.77 -50.15
C SER A 693 55.51 16.91 -49.48
N HIS A 694 54.63 16.57 -48.56
CA HIS A 694 53.79 17.52 -47.84
C HIS A 694 53.52 17.01 -46.43
N VAL A 695 53.40 17.92 -45.47
CA VAL A 695 53.19 17.59 -44.05
C VAL A 695 51.81 18.11 -43.63
N LEU A 696 51.02 17.23 -43.02
CA LEU A 696 49.78 17.55 -42.32
C LEU A 696 50.01 17.33 -40.82
N GLU A 697 49.38 18.14 -39.97
CA GLU A 697 49.56 18.05 -38.51
C GLU A 697 48.24 17.73 -37.80
N TYR A 698 48.27 16.75 -36.91
CA TYR A 698 47.21 16.50 -35.95
C TYR A 698 47.62 17.05 -34.58
N VAL A 699 46.92 18.08 -34.12
CA VAL A 699 46.96 18.52 -32.72
C VAL A 699 45.79 17.87 -31.99
N TYR A 700 46.04 17.29 -30.81
CA TYR A 700 44.97 16.73 -30.00
C TYR A 700 43.96 17.81 -29.59
N LYS A 701 42.71 17.64 -30.01
CA LYS A 701 41.57 18.46 -29.64
C LYS A 701 40.80 17.75 -28.52
N PRO A 702 40.81 18.25 -27.26
CA PRO A 702 40.09 17.62 -26.17
C PRO A 702 38.60 17.51 -26.42
N TYR A 703 37.91 16.79 -25.53
CA TYR A 703 36.48 17.01 -25.37
C TYR A 703 36.28 18.36 -24.67
N LYS A 704 35.48 19.24 -25.29
CA LYS A 704 34.84 20.32 -24.53
C LYS A 704 34.02 19.65 -23.43
N GLN A 705 34.49 19.75 -22.20
CA GLN A 705 33.65 19.43 -21.06
C GLN A 705 32.49 20.42 -21.07
N LYS A 706 31.28 19.97 -20.72
CA LYS A 706 30.24 20.93 -20.35
C LYS A 706 30.73 21.63 -19.10
N ASP A 707 30.69 22.95 -19.13
CA ASP A 707 31.23 23.80 -18.08
C ASP A 707 30.69 23.32 -16.71
N LEU A 708 31.58 23.11 -15.75
CA LEU A 708 31.21 22.71 -14.38
C LEU A 708 30.71 23.91 -13.56
N GLU A 709 30.18 24.91 -14.25
CA GLU A 709 29.53 26.08 -13.69
C GLU A 709 28.32 25.62 -12.87
N THR A 710 28.41 25.89 -11.57
CA THR A 710 27.34 25.69 -10.61
C THR A 710 26.37 26.86 -10.78
N ASP A 711 25.41 26.71 -11.70
CA ASP A 711 24.32 27.68 -11.98
C ASP A 711 23.47 28.05 -10.73
N THR A 712 23.68 27.38 -9.60
CA THR A 712 22.99 27.61 -8.33
C THR A 712 23.95 27.47 -7.13
N ASP A 713 23.71 28.24 -6.07
CA ASP A 713 24.41 28.15 -4.76
C ASP A 713 24.21 26.79 -4.02
N THR A 714 23.45 25.89 -4.63
CA THR A 714 22.98 24.61 -4.08
C THR A 714 23.70 23.37 -4.64
N GLU A 715 24.63 23.52 -5.59
CA GLU A 715 25.41 22.40 -6.12
C GLU A 715 26.91 22.62 -5.96
N TYR A 716 27.63 21.58 -5.52
CA TYR A 716 29.07 21.59 -5.25
C TYR A 716 29.75 20.48 -6.07
N ASN A 717 30.74 20.84 -6.89
CA ASN A 717 31.47 19.92 -7.76
C ASN A 717 32.89 19.69 -7.21
N PHE A 718 33.26 18.44 -6.91
CA PHE A 718 34.64 18.05 -6.56
C PHE A 718 35.21 17.16 -7.67
N ARG A 719 36.25 17.64 -8.36
CA ARG A 719 36.85 16.99 -9.53
C ARG A 719 38.29 16.55 -9.26
N LEU A 720 38.60 15.29 -9.54
CA LEU A 720 39.94 14.73 -9.58
C LEU A 720 40.12 13.98 -10.91
N ASP A 721 41.13 14.35 -11.69
CA ASP A 721 41.40 13.75 -13.00
C ASP A 721 42.65 12.88 -12.94
N ASP A 722 42.64 11.76 -13.67
CA ASP A 722 43.86 10.98 -13.94
C ASP A 722 44.26 11.07 -15.41
N GLU A 723 45.37 11.76 -15.68
CA GLU A 723 45.90 12.00 -17.02
C GLU A 723 46.48 10.77 -17.72
N ASN A 724 46.84 9.72 -16.98
CA ASN A 724 47.40 8.50 -17.55
C ASN A 724 46.31 7.56 -18.05
N LEU A 725 45.22 7.44 -17.28
CA LEU A 725 44.04 6.62 -17.62
C LEU A 725 42.97 7.41 -18.38
N PHE A 726 43.09 8.74 -18.41
CA PHE A 726 42.14 9.70 -18.98
C PHE A 726 40.72 9.53 -18.44
N GLN A 727 40.61 9.38 -17.12
CA GLN A 727 39.35 9.30 -16.39
C GLN A 727 39.16 10.52 -15.47
N SER A 728 37.92 11.03 -15.38
CA SER A 728 37.53 12.05 -14.40
C SER A 728 36.68 11.43 -13.29
N TYR A 729 37.11 11.60 -12.05
CA TYR A 729 36.21 11.55 -10.91
C TYR A 729 35.60 12.93 -10.70
N ILE A 730 34.28 13.04 -10.85
CA ILE A 730 33.50 14.21 -10.48
C ILE A 730 32.45 13.72 -9.49
N GLU A 731 32.53 14.20 -8.25
CA GLU A 731 31.46 14.07 -7.27
C GLU A 731 30.65 15.36 -7.28
N LYS A 732 29.39 15.25 -7.72
CA LYS A 732 28.39 16.31 -7.63
C LYS A 732 27.60 16.14 -6.34
N VAL A 733 27.54 17.18 -5.53
CA VAL A 733 26.76 17.16 -4.29
C VAL A 733 25.72 18.26 -4.30
N LYS A 734 24.45 17.86 -4.18
CA LYS A 734 23.30 18.75 -4.12
C LYS A 734 22.93 19.02 -2.68
N VAL A 735 22.65 20.28 -2.36
CA VAL A 735 22.26 20.76 -1.03
C VAL A 735 20.90 21.45 -1.13
N LYS A 736 19.93 21.04 -0.32
CA LYS A 736 18.57 21.60 -0.32
C LYS A 736 18.30 22.37 0.96
N GLU A 737 17.59 23.50 0.87
CA GLU A 737 17.13 24.21 2.06
C GLU A 737 16.15 23.37 2.88
N PHE A 738 16.12 23.60 4.20
CA PHE A 738 15.23 22.86 5.11
C PHE A 738 13.81 23.45 5.09
N GLY A 739 12.99 23.03 4.13
CA GLY A 739 11.58 23.44 4.05
C GLY A 739 10.76 22.65 3.02
N ASN A 740 9.49 22.39 3.35
CA ASN A 740 8.46 21.74 2.53
C ASN A 740 8.82 20.39 1.86
N ASN A 741 8.33 19.31 2.48
CA ASN A 741 8.19 17.94 1.95
C ASN A 741 9.46 17.17 1.57
N ASP A 742 10.58 17.82 1.26
CA ASP A 742 11.84 17.14 0.92
C ASP A 742 12.54 16.66 2.21
N THR A 743 12.79 15.35 2.32
CA THR A 743 13.44 14.76 3.50
C THR A 743 14.96 14.82 3.43
N THR A 744 15.54 14.89 2.23
CA THR A 744 16.99 14.87 1.99
C THR A 744 17.56 16.29 1.93
N LEU A 745 18.51 16.60 2.81
CA LEU A 745 19.21 17.88 2.85
C LEU A 745 20.49 17.90 2.01
N VAL A 746 21.18 16.76 1.89
CA VAL A 746 22.40 16.61 1.09
C VAL A 746 22.36 15.30 0.32
N GLU A 747 22.76 15.32 -0.96
CA GLU A 747 22.73 14.18 -1.87
C GLU A 747 24.02 14.10 -2.69
N PHE A 748 24.78 12.99 -2.55
CA PHE A 748 26.06 12.72 -3.20
C PHE A 748 25.90 11.75 -4.37
N SER A 749 26.30 12.18 -5.57
CA SER A 749 26.08 11.49 -6.84
C SER A 749 26.85 10.17 -7.03
N LYS A 750 28.15 10.10 -6.70
CA LYS A 750 28.97 8.89 -6.88
C LYS A 750 29.09 8.08 -5.60
N ILE A 751 29.27 8.73 -4.45
CA ILE A 751 29.33 8.10 -3.12
C ILE A 751 27.99 7.45 -2.73
N ASN A 752 26.89 7.76 -3.44
CA ASN A 752 25.55 7.19 -3.24
C ASN A 752 25.10 7.30 -1.78
N CYS A 753 25.13 8.54 -1.30
CA CYS A 753 24.78 8.92 0.06
C CYS A 753 23.78 10.06 0.02
N SER A 754 22.65 9.89 0.69
CA SER A 754 21.71 10.95 1.02
C SER A 754 21.69 11.12 2.54
N LEU A 755 21.53 12.36 3.00
CA LEU A 755 21.49 12.72 4.42
C LEU A 755 20.27 13.58 4.71
N ASN A 756 19.42 13.09 5.61
CA ASN A 756 18.29 13.82 6.18
C ASN A 756 18.66 14.45 7.54
N LYS A 757 17.73 15.22 8.13
CA LYS A 757 17.94 15.85 9.44
C LYS A 757 18.33 14.86 10.55
N ASN A 758 17.65 13.72 10.64
CA ASN A 758 17.91 12.71 11.67
C ASN A 758 19.29 12.07 11.50
N ASP A 759 19.79 11.91 10.26
CA ASP A 759 21.15 11.43 10.02
C ASP A 759 22.20 12.44 10.53
N LEU A 760 21.98 13.73 10.30
CA LEU A 760 22.86 14.80 10.79
C LEU A 760 22.84 14.91 12.31
N ASP A 761 21.66 14.87 12.95
CA ASP A 761 21.54 14.84 14.41
C ASP A 761 22.15 13.55 15.02
N SER A 762 22.04 12.40 14.33
CA SER A 762 22.71 11.14 14.70
C SER A 762 24.23 11.26 14.64
N LEU A 763 24.79 11.93 13.63
CA LEU A 763 26.22 12.19 13.51
C LEU A 763 26.73 13.12 14.64
N VAL A 764 25.96 14.14 15.01
CA VAL A 764 26.24 15.00 16.18
C VAL A 764 26.22 14.18 17.47
N PHE A 765 25.29 13.23 17.61
CA PHE A 765 25.23 12.33 18.76
C PHE A 765 26.43 11.36 18.81
N LYS A 766 26.78 10.75 17.66
CA LYS A 766 28.00 9.92 17.48
C LYS A 766 29.25 10.70 17.92
N GLY A 767 29.37 11.97 17.51
CA GLY A 767 30.46 12.86 17.90
C GLY A 767 30.50 13.18 19.39
N LYS A 768 29.38 13.63 19.98
CA LYS A 768 29.26 13.88 21.44
C LYS A 768 29.64 12.65 22.26
N ARG A 769 29.12 11.46 21.91
CA ARG A 769 29.37 10.19 22.61
C ARG A 769 30.83 9.74 22.53
N LEU A 770 31.50 10.01 21.41
CA LEU A 770 32.91 9.67 21.18
C LEU A 770 33.88 10.79 21.61
N ASN A 771 33.36 11.93 22.10
CA ASN A 771 34.11 13.15 22.37
C ASN A 771 34.97 13.62 21.18
N VAL A 772 34.39 13.64 19.97
CA VAL A 772 35.02 14.16 18.74
C VAL A 772 34.08 15.08 17.98
N THR A 773 34.65 16.04 17.25
CA THR A 773 33.94 17.07 16.49
C THR A 773 34.07 16.90 14.97
N GLU A 774 35.02 16.08 14.51
CA GLU A 774 35.06 15.51 13.17
C GLU A 774 34.65 14.03 13.26
N VAL A 775 33.60 13.63 12.56
CA VAL A 775 33.02 12.28 12.61
C VAL A 775 32.98 11.67 11.22
N GLU A 776 33.60 10.51 11.03
CA GLU A 776 33.51 9.77 9.78
C GLU A 776 32.06 9.33 9.52
N ILE A 777 31.56 9.65 8.32
CA ILE A 777 30.31 9.15 7.79
C ILE A 777 30.63 7.78 7.19
N ASP A 778 29.93 6.73 7.60
CA ASP A 778 30.25 5.34 7.25
C ASP A 778 29.81 4.97 5.81
N ARG A 779 30.24 5.80 4.84
CA ARG A 779 29.99 5.72 3.39
C ARG A 779 31.30 6.03 2.66
N LYS A 780 32.11 4.98 2.47
CA LYS A 780 33.36 5.03 1.69
C LYS A 780 33.06 4.63 0.26
N TYR A 781 33.52 5.43 -0.69
CA TYR A 781 33.51 5.09 -2.10
C TYR A 781 34.91 4.65 -2.53
N GLU A 782 34.96 3.57 -3.29
CA GLU A 782 36.06 3.24 -4.18
C GLU A 782 35.43 2.67 -5.46
N ASP A 783 35.94 3.05 -6.63
CA ASP A 783 35.42 2.54 -7.90
C ASP A 783 35.84 1.08 -8.15
N SER A 784 35.21 0.44 -9.14
CA SER A 784 35.47 -0.96 -9.51
C SER A 784 36.93 -1.25 -9.86
N ASP A 785 37.62 -0.23 -10.34
CA ASP A 785 38.95 -0.30 -10.93
C ASP A 785 40.03 0.14 -9.92
N GLY A 786 39.63 0.65 -8.74
CA GLY A 786 40.53 1.15 -7.70
C GLY A 786 41.24 2.46 -8.03
N ILE A 787 40.80 3.18 -9.06
CA ILE A 787 41.42 4.41 -9.56
C ILE A 787 41.11 5.59 -8.64
N PHE A 788 39.90 5.67 -8.09
CA PHE A 788 39.44 6.79 -7.26
C PHE A 788 38.76 6.34 -5.96
N LYS A 789 39.10 7.01 -4.86
CA LYS A 789 38.57 6.75 -3.51
C LYS A 789 38.05 8.04 -2.86
N GLY A 790 36.80 8.01 -2.41
CA GLY A 790 36.12 9.12 -1.74
C GLY A 790 35.72 8.80 -0.29
N ASN A 791 36.02 9.71 0.63
CA ASN A 791 35.67 9.64 2.05
C ASN A 791 34.95 10.94 2.49
N LEU A 792 34.05 10.81 3.47
CA LEU A 792 33.22 11.91 4.00
C LEU A 792 33.30 11.99 5.54
N TRP A 793 33.37 13.21 6.08
CA TRP A 793 33.27 13.47 7.52
C TRP A 793 32.31 14.63 7.81
N ALA A 794 31.47 14.47 8.83
CA ALA A 794 30.65 15.54 9.37
C ALA A 794 31.47 16.40 10.34
N LEU A 795 31.44 17.72 10.14
CA LEU A 795 32.02 18.70 11.06
C LEU A 795 30.93 19.27 11.97
N ILE A 796 31.11 19.06 13.28
CA ILE A 796 30.08 19.24 14.31
C ILE A 796 30.42 20.44 15.18
N ASP A 797 29.49 21.39 15.22
CA ASP A 797 29.48 22.44 16.24
C ASP A 797 28.88 21.87 17.54
N THR A 798 29.68 21.85 18.60
CA THR A 798 29.30 21.31 19.91
C THR A 798 28.52 22.29 20.78
N ASN A 799 28.63 23.60 20.53
CA ASN A 799 27.80 24.63 21.17
C ASN A 799 26.39 24.63 20.58
N CYS A 800 26.33 24.74 19.24
CA CYS A 800 25.11 24.79 18.46
C CYS A 800 24.45 23.40 18.29
N GLN A 801 25.18 22.32 18.57
CA GLN A 801 24.71 20.93 18.54
C GLN A 801 24.17 20.54 17.15
N ARG A 802 24.93 20.85 16.10
CA ARG A 802 24.57 20.59 14.70
C ARG A 802 25.80 20.29 13.84
N VAL A 803 25.60 19.61 12.72
CA VAL A 803 26.58 19.59 11.62
C VAL A 803 26.53 20.97 10.95
N TYR A 804 27.70 21.54 10.65
CA TYR A 804 27.80 22.82 9.93
C TYR A 804 28.42 22.69 8.54
N ALA A 805 29.26 21.67 8.34
CA ALA A 805 29.77 21.31 7.02
C ALA A 805 29.99 19.78 6.91
N ILE A 806 29.96 19.26 5.70
CA ILE A 806 30.57 17.96 5.38
C ILE A 806 31.88 18.20 4.65
N LYS A 807 32.93 17.56 5.16
CA LYS A 807 34.27 17.55 4.60
C LYS A 807 34.40 16.35 3.65
N VAL A 808 34.85 16.62 2.43
CA VAL A 808 35.01 15.65 1.34
C VAL A 808 36.49 15.52 1.01
N LEU A 809 37.04 14.31 1.11
CA LEU A 809 38.37 13.99 0.58
C LEU A 809 38.25 12.95 -0.53
N ILE A 810 38.76 13.29 -1.70
CA ILE A 810 38.88 12.39 -2.85
C ILE A 810 40.36 12.21 -3.14
N THR A 811 40.80 10.97 -3.33
CA THR A 811 42.21 10.62 -3.62
C THR A 811 42.25 9.56 -4.72
N GLN A 812 43.40 9.38 -5.37
CA GLN A 812 43.66 8.14 -6.12
C GLN A 812 43.42 6.91 -5.22
N GLY A 813 42.85 5.82 -5.73
CA GLY A 813 42.46 4.64 -4.96
C GLY A 813 43.61 3.62 -4.76
N SER A 814 43.26 2.34 -4.63
CA SER A 814 44.19 1.22 -4.47
C SER A 814 44.95 0.80 -5.74
N PHE A 815 44.55 1.27 -6.93
CA PHE A 815 45.32 1.10 -8.18
C PHE A 815 46.70 1.76 -8.10
N TYR A 816 46.84 2.80 -7.29
CA TYR A 816 48.08 3.57 -7.14
C TYR A 816 48.75 3.30 -5.78
N GLU A 817 49.87 2.55 -5.80
CA GLU A 817 50.74 2.37 -4.62
C GLU A 817 51.27 3.70 -4.06
N THR A 818 51.40 4.71 -4.92
CA THR A 818 51.86 6.06 -4.60
C THR A 818 50.84 7.06 -5.11
N LYS A 819 50.29 7.89 -4.21
CA LYS A 819 49.35 8.93 -4.57
C LYS A 819 50.08 10.23 -4.89
N THR A 820 49.75 10.83 -6.04
CA THR A 820 50.20 12.15 -6.48
C THR A 820 49.06 13.16 -6.57
N LYS A 821 47.79 12.70 -6.57
CA LYS A 821 46.60 13.55 -6.76
C LYS A 821 45.55 13.38 -5.65
N ALA A 822 45.00 14.49 -5.16
CA ALA A 822 43.86 14.53 -4.23
C ALA A 822 43.10 15.89 -4.26
N VAL A 823 41.82 15.86 -3.91
CA VAL A 823 40.98 17.04 -3.64
C VAL A 823 40.38 16.95 -2.25
N LEU A 824 40.51 18.02 -1.46
CA LEU A 824 39.87 18.20 -0.16
C LEU A 824 38.98 19.45 -0.21
N GLY A 825 37.73 19.36 0.19
CA GLY A 825 36.84 20.52 0.28
C GLY A 825 35.69 20.35 1.26
N TYR A 826 34.86 21.38 1.34
CA TYR A 826 33.86 21.54 2.39
C TYR A 826 32.53 21.98 1.80
N ILE A 827 31.45 21.30 2.20
CA ILE A 827 30.08 21.56 1.78
C ILE A 827 29.35 22.18 2.97
N PRO A 828 28.85 23.42 2.90
CA PRO A 828 28.07 24.02 3.98
C PRO A 828 26.74 23.30 4.16
N ILE A 829 26.33 23.08 5.41
CA ILE A 829 25.03 22.50 5.74
C ILE A 829 24.02 23.62 6.02
N PRO A 830 22.87 23.65 5.32
CA PRO A 830 21.85 24.69 5.50
C PRO A 830 21.23 24.63 6.90
N ASN A 831 20.44 25.63 7.26
CA ASN A 831 19.98 25.75 8.64
C ASN A 831 18.80 24.81 8.95
N TYR A 832 19.11 23.67 9.59
CA TYR A 832 18.12 22.67 10.02
C TYR A 832 17.80 22.70 11.54
N ALA A 833 18.30 23.73 12.25
CA ALA A 833 18.19 23.85 13.69
C ALA A 833 16.74 23.82 14.19
N SER A 834 16.50 23.11 15.29
CA SER A 834 15.16 22.95 15.89
C SER A 834 14.76 24.12 16.80
N SER A 835 15.74 24.86 17.30
CA SER A 835 15.53 26.00 18.19
C SER A 835 15.53 27.33 17.42
N THR A 836 14.68 28.26 17.84
CA THR A 836 14.81 29.68 17.45
C THR A 836 16.01 30.35 18.14
N LYS A 837 16.50 29.81 19.26
CA LYS A 837 17.61 30.38 20.06
C LYS A 837 18.94 30.28 19.30
N THR A 838 19.71 31.37 19.30
CA THR A 838 21.07 31.44 18.73
C THR A 838 22.15 31.13 19.75
N LYS A 839 23.30 30.58 19.31
CA LYS A 839 24.51 30.37 20.12
C LYS A 839 25.79 30.78 19.38
N GLU A 840 26.83 31.08 20.16
CA GLU A 840 28.19 31.30 19.63
C GLU A 840 28.74 30.03 19.00
N ILE A 841 29.30 30.16 17.78
CA ILE A 841 29.89 29.05 17.04
C ILE A 841 31.08 28.44 17.80
N LYS A 842 31.20 27.11 17.76
CA LYS A 842 32.46 26.40 18.01
C LYS A 842 32.75 25.47 16.82
N LEU A 843 33.78 25.80 16.04
CA LEU A 843 34.25 24.97 14.92
C LEU A 843 34.80 23.62 15.39
N ALA A 844 34.86 22.66 14.46
CA ALA A 844 35.40 21.34 14.71
C ALA A 844 36.94 21.34 14.82
N GLU A 845 37.47 20.33 15.51
CA GLU A 845 38.89 20.03 15.63
C GLU A 845 39.22 18.96 14.58
N GLU A 846 39.68 19.42 13.41
CA GLU A 846 39.94 18.57 12.24
C GLU A 846 41.22 17.72 12.42
N LYS A 847 41.06 16.40 12.49
CA LYS A 847 42.15 15.43 12.67
C LYS A 847 42.65 14.88 11.34
N ILE A 848 41.74 14.66 10.39
CA ILE A 848 42.09 14.28 9.02
C ILE A 848 42.68 15.50 8.31
N GLN A 849 43.93 15.41 7.91
CA GLN A 849 44.62 16.47 7.16
C GLN A 849 44.65 16.14 5.66
N PHE A 850 45.01 17.12 4.84
CA PHE A 850 45.29 16.87 3.42
C PHE A 850 46.40 15.80 3.31
N PRO A 851 46.27 14.78 2.44
CA PRO A 851 47.23 13.70 2.37
C PRO A 851 48.61 14.20 1.88
N ILE A 852 49.68 13.59 2.40
CA ILE A 852 51.02 13.80 1.87
C ILE A 852 51.11 13.08 0.51
N LEU A 853 51.11 13.84 -0.57
CA LEU A 853 51.27 13.35 -1.94
C LEU A 853 52.75 13.42 -2.33
N LYS A 854 53.20 12.53 -3.23
CA LYS A 854 54.49 12.74 -3.91
C LYS A 854 54.31 13.76 -5.04
N GLU A 855 55.37 14.50 -5.34
CA GLU A 855 55.40 15.39 -6.50
C GLU A 855 55.28 14.58 -7.80
N GLU A 856 54.45 15.04 -8.73
CA GLU A 856 54.26 14.41 -10.03
C GLU A 856 55.38 14.83 -10.99
N GLU A 857 56.02 13.86 -11.64
CA GLU A 857 57.09 14.12 -12.61
C GLU A 857 56.54 14.89 -13.83
N LYS A 858 56.73 16.21 -13.83
CA LYS A 858 56.35 17.09 -14.94
C LYS A 858 57.19 16.76 -16.17
N ARG A 859 56.67 15.89 -17.02
CA ARG A 859 57.23 15.59 -18.35
C ARG A 859 57.27 16.87 -19.17
N GLU A 860 58.45 17.21 -19.70
CA GLU A 860 58.57 18.33 -20.62
C GLU A 860 57.87 17.99 -21.95
N ILE A 861 56.88 18.80 -22.34
CA ILE A 861 56.07 18.60 -23.52
C ILE A 861 56.45 19.67 -24.54
N ILE A 862 57.21 19.28 -25.57
CA ILE A 862 57.51 20.14 -26.71
C ILE A 862 56.25 20.22 -27.58
N THR A 863 55.67 21.42 -27.69
CA THR A 863 54.39 21.68 -28.36
C THR A 863 54.54 22.24 -29.78
N ASP A 864 55.74 22.69 -30.17
CA ASP A 864 56.04 23.02 -31.57
C ASP A 864 57.53 22.87 -31.90
N ASP A 865 57.86 22.74 -33.18
CA ASP A 865 59.24 22.78 -33.70
C ASP A 865 59.31 23.32 -35.14
N GLU A 866 60.49 23.81 -35.54
CA GLU A 866 60.74 24.43 -36.84
C GLU A 866 61.20 23.44 -37.94
N PHE A 867 61.22 22.13 -37.69
CA PHE A 867 61.96 21.18 -38.53
C PHE A 867 61.39 20.96 -39.94
N ASP A 868 60.10 21.26 -40.16
CA ASP A 868 59.45 21.20 -41.49
C ASP A 868 59.25 22.60 -42.12
N ASP A 869 59.72 23.66 -41.47
CA ASP A 869 59.50 25.04 -41.89
C ASP A 869 60.51 25.48 -42.95
N VAL A 870 60.16 25.24 -44.22
CA VAL A 870 60.94 25.75 -45.34
C VAL A 870 60.62 27.23 -45.55
N GLU A 871 61.61 28.07 -45.23
CA GLU A 871 61.60 29.51 -45.49
C GLU A 871 61.18 29.83 -46.93
N ALA A 872 60.55 30.98 -47.13
CA ALA A 872 60.37 31.49 -48.48
C ALA A 872 61.72 31.99 -48.99
N VAL A 873 62.37 31.22 -49.88
CA VAL A 873 63.51 31.72 -50.66
C VAL A 873 63.01 32.91 -51.47
N THR A 874 63.35 34.11 -51.00
CA THR A 874 63.16 35.34 -51.76
C THR A 874 64.14 35.30 -52.93
N GLU A 875 63.61 35.15 -54.15
CA GLU A 875 64.45 35.20 -55.34
C GLU A 875 65.12 36.57 -55.40
N ASN A 876 66.44 36.59 -55.21
CA ASN A 876 67.26 37.79 -55.29
C ASN A 876 67.29 38.27 -56.74
N VAL A 877 66.32 39.10 -57.13
CA VAL A 877 66.30 39.84 -58.40
C VAL A 877 67.56 40.70 -58.46
N LYS A 878 68.53 40.25 -59.26
CA LYS A 878 69.83 40.91 -59.39
C LYS A 878 69.65 42.33 -59.91
N SER A 879 70.11 43.30 -59.14
CA SER A 879 70.15 44.71 -59.55
C SER A 879 71.10 44.93 -60.73
N VAL A 880 70.64 45.65 -61.75
CA VAL A 880 71.45 46.12 -62.89
C VAL A 880 71.33 47.65 -62.96
N PRO A 881 72.45 48.42 -62.97
CA PRO A 881 72.39 49.88 -62.78
C PRO A 881 72.47 50.71 -64.09
N GLY A 882 71.38 51.40 -64.44
CA GLY A 882 71.31 52.51 -65.42
C GLY A 882 71.62 52.14 -66.90
N SER A 883 71.52 53.03 -67.91
CA SER A 883 70.79 54.30 -68.13
C SER A 883 71.07 54.73 -69.61
N VAL A 884 70.35 55.58 -70.36
CA VAL A 884 69.15 56.46 -70.20
C VAL A 884 68.41 56.48 -71.57
N SER A 885 67.15 56.91 -71.74
CA SER A 885 66.75 58.32 -71.91
C SER A 885 65.26 58.46 -72.37
N SER A 886 64.69 59.64 -72.12
CA SER A 886 63.46 60.27 -72.67
C SER A 886 62.59 59.56 -73.74
N ASN A 887 61.29 59.43 -73.46
CA ASN A 887 60.29 60.37 -73.99
C ASN A 887 58.93 60.27 -73.26
N VAL A 888 58.13 61.35 -73.27
CA VAL A 888 56.80 61.42 -72.64
C VAL A 888 55.74 61.76 -73.69
N ALA A 889 54.85 60.80 -74.00
CA ALA A 889 53.58 61.03 -74.70
C ALA A 889 52.64 59.81 -74.56
N GLY A 890 51.34 60.06 -74.37
CA GLY A 890 50.26 59.18 -74.87
C GLY A 890 50.04 57.78 -74.23
N VAL A 891 49.21 57.75 -73.18
CA VAL A 891 48.17 56.75 -72.85
C VAL A 891 47.96 55.58 -73.84
N GLY A 892 47.90 54.31 -73.37
CA GLY A 892 47.34 53.22 -74.19
C GLY A 892 47.42 51.73 -73.78
N GLY A 893 47.01 51.33 -72.56
CA GLY A 893 46.79 49.89 -72.20
C GLY A 893 48.06 49.03 -72.03
N ILE A 894 47.99 47.80 -71.50
CA ILE A 894 46.86 47.04 -70.94
C ILE A 894 47.18 46.65 -69.49
N MET A 895 46.73 47.46 -68.53
CA MET A 895 46.69 47.08 -67.12
C MET A 895 45.46 47.69 -66.45
N ASN A 896 44.28 47.26 -66.92
CA ASN A 896 43.01 47.62 -66.32
C ASN A 896 41.93 46.58 -66.67
N GLN A 897 41.92 45.48 -65.91
CA GLN A 897 40.68 44.71 -65.69
C GLN A 897 40.26 44.86 -64.24
N ASP A 898 39.50 45.93 -64.04
CA ASP A 898 38.32 45.95 -63.17
C ASP A 898 38.53 46.07 -61.65
N LEU A 899 39.36 47.05 -61.25
CA LEU A 899 39.20 47.71 -59.95
C LEU A 899 37.76 48.23 -59.76
N THR A 900 37.12 48.71 -60.83
CA THR A 900 35.70 49.12 -60.83
C THR A 900 34.70 48.01 -60.49
N PHE A 901 35.04 46.74 -60.72
CA PHE A 901 34.25 45.57 -60.30
C PHE A 901 34.57 45.17 -58.86
N LEU A 902 35.78 45.44 -58.37
CA LEU A 902 36.11 45.33 -56.95
C LEU A 902 35.34 46.38 -56.13
N ASP A 903 35.38 47.65 -56.54
CA ASP A 903 34.63 48.74 -55.92
C ASP A 903 33.12 48.48 -55.97
N LYS A 904 32.57 48.09 -57.14
CA LYS A 904 31.15 47.72 -57.25
C LYS A 904 30.79 46.44 -56.50
N ARG A 905 31.72 45.51 -56.26
CA ARG A 905 31.45 44.35 -55.40
C ARG A 905 31.48 44.72 -53.93
N LEU A 906 32.36 45.62 -53.50
CA LEU A 906 32.34 46.19 -52.15
C LEU A 906 31.02 46.96 -51.92
N GLU A 907 30.65 47.86 -52.83
CA GLU A 907 29.37 48.59 -52.79
C GLU A 907 28.16 47.64 -52.77
N ASN A 908 28.16 46.57 -53.58
CA ASN A 908 27.08 45.57 -53.53
C ASN A 908 27.09 44.72 -52.26
N ILE A 909 28.26 44.41 -51.68
CA ILE A 909 28.40 43.68 -50.41
C ILE A 909 27.90 44.56 -49.25
N GLU A 910 28.27 45.84 -49.21
CA GLU A 910 27.79 46.80 -48.22
C GLU A 910 26.27 47.01 -48.34
N ASN A 911 25.74 47.16 -49.56
CA ASN A 911 24.29 47.21 -49.80
C ASN A 911 23.58 45.90 -49.40
N HIS A 912 24.20 44.73 -49.58
CA HIS A 912 23.63 43.46 -49.13
C HIS A 912 23.67 43.33 -47.61
N ILE A 913 24.77 43.71 -46.95
CA ILE A 913 24.90 43.71 -45.48
C ILE A 913 23.88 44.68 -44.86
N GLY A 914 23.74 45.89 -45.42
CA GLY A 914 22.71 46.85 -45.01
C GLY A 914 21.30 46.27 -45.10
N ARG A 915 20.91 45.74 -46.28
CA ARG A 915 19.61 45.08 -46.45
C ARG A 915 19.41 43.86 -45.54
N THR A 916 20.46 43.12 -45.22
CA THR A 916 20.39 42.00 -44.27
C THR A 916 20.21 42.51 -42.83
N ALA A 917 20.85 43.62 -42.44
CA ALA A 917 20.62 44.28 -41.16
C ALA A 917 19.19 44.84 -41.06
N ASP A 918 18.71 45.58 -42.07
CA ASP A 918 17.34 46.10 -42.15
C ASP A 918 16.29 44.97 -42.02
N ALA A 919 16.53 43.84 -42.70
CA ALA A 919 15.67 42.67 -42.62
C ALA A 919 15.72 42.00 -41.23
N LEU A 920 16.89 41.98 -40.58
CA LEU A 920 17.05 41.43 -39.23
C LEU A 920 16.35 42.32 -38.18
N GLU A 921 16.49 43.65 -38.27
CA GLU A 921 15.78 44.59 -37.40
C GLU A 921 14.27 44.52 -37.62
N THR A 922 13.81 44.38 -38.88
CA THR A 922 12.39 44.17 -39.21
C THR A 922 11.88 42.86 -38.60
N LEU A 923 12.66 41.77 -38.68
CA LEU A 923 12.32 40.48 -38.07
C LEU A 923 12.25 40.57 -36.54
N VAL A 924 13.20 41.26 -35.90
CA VAL A 924 13.21 41.52 -34.45
C VAL A 924 12.02 42.40 -34.04
N GLY A 925 11.62 43.37 -34.87
CA GLY A 925 10.41 44.18 -34.68
C GLY A 925 9.13 43.34 -34.74
N LEU A 926 9.01 42.45 -35.73
CA LEU A 926 7.89 41.51 -35.85
C LEU A 926 7.82 40.53 -34.68
N LEU A 927 8.96 39.96 -34.27
CA LEU A 927 9.04 39.07 -33.10
C LEU A 927 8.63 39.77 -31.81
N LYS A 928 9.08 41.02 -31.58
CA LYS A 928 8.61 41.83 -30.44
C LYS A 928 7.10 42.05 -30.50
N LYS A 929 6.53 42.32 -31.68
CA LYS A 929 5.08 42.52 -31.83
C LYS A 929 4.28 41.24 -31.56
N ILE A 930 4.72 40.09 -32.07
CA ILE A 930 4.11 38.78 -31.80
C ILE A 930 4.14 38.45 -30.30
N VAL A 931 5.26 38.70 -29.61
CA VAL A 931 5.38 38.48 -28.16
C VAL A 931 4.43 39.39 -27.38
N ILE A 932 4.25 40.66 -27.78
CA ILE A 932 3.29 41.57 -27.16
C ILE A 932 1.85 41.08 -27.40
N GLU A 933 1.48 40.72 -28.64
CA GLU A 933 0.15 40.22 -28.97
C GLU A 933 -0.19 38.90 -28.26
N GLU A 934 0.79 38.00 -28.06
CA GLU A 934 0.59 36.77 -27.31
C GLU A 934 0.45 37.02 -25.79
N VAL A 935 1.15 38.03 -25.25
CA VAL A 935 1.01 38.46 -23.84
C VAL A 935 -0.35 39.13 -23.62
N GLU A 936 -0.78 40.03 -24.50
CA GLU A 936 -2.11 40.67 -24.43
C GLU A 936 -3.23 39.65 -24.55
N TYR A 937 -3.12 38.67 -25.46
CA TYR A 937 -4.08 37.57 -25.58
C TYR A 937 -4.14 36.68 -24.31
N LYS A 938 -3.01 36.47 -23.61
CA LYS A 938 -2.95 35.75 -22.33
C LYS A 938 -3.43 36.58 -21.12
N ILE A 939 -3.51 37.89 -21.23
CA ILE A 939 -4.07 38.80 -20.21
C ILE A 939 -5.58 38.99 -20.41
N THR A 940 -6.08 38.84 -21.64
CA THR A 940 -7.49 39.05 -22.01
C THR A 940 -8.35 37.78 -21.88
N LYS A 941 -7.82 36.70 -21.28
CA LYS A 941 -8.44 35.36 -21.28
C LYS A 941 -8.31 34.64 -19.93
#